data_AF-A0A2N5RTT1-F1
#
_entry.id   AF-A0A2N5RTT1-F1
#
_cell.length_a   1.000
_cell.length_b   1.000
_cell.length_c   1.000
_cell.angle_alpha   90.00
_cell.angle_beta   90.00
_cell.angle_gamma   90.00
#
_symmetry.space_group_name_H-M   'P 1'
#
loop_
_entity.id
_entity.type
_entity.pdbx_description
1 polymer ?
#
loop_
_entity_poly.entity_id
_entity_poly.type
_entity_poly.pdbx_seq_one_letter_code
_entity_poly.pdbx_strand_id
1 'polypeptide(L)'
;MMLPSPHPEDYDLDSWCVSVAPQQISRIVGPMAVLTLSYHQLAVQDHKDYEKYLHLAGGGCTMRIHPSFKDAVLKALWERFHIIAHPSTKQLILTKGSPACTVAMLAEVMVQIGVEHVRLASYGMKCPYRLVEEDLGSRVPRCLALHQKKNRFDVGFTYYPYHGTERFREEILLAKRPDGIARSQSDSYPLLLELGEGFGSVSLVPDHEAIKRLKCYSSLAHSLKATSQKDMKSPPTTAVTWNRRLNSLIEKRATMGLKDRAEICGLRFEATVWARTANEAQQIVHRSGYLHPRAYSHSPAHPNVKMALDFKSIPVSKYFAYVDLMIEKLKRMQLEIPQAHDNRKEISMQQKQAILDVGNAMGWNGGKFQRPTSLDKEKVPDPWWEEYGDGWTPPTEAEAALRRSPLDLWERLYPLGSYLNVAGTKKPSLQCNLCGIKSRSQEEMVLWLTDWIRKLGLPLLEEHQRRTVPGGWSKDNPNKIPTPCSSPNRNDAGKQTKAPPEPGSKSPSKGPTIRPKSSRGKSEGLSKKVDEDLEQIRKGTSSTSRKETLEELLANFQEDKRVGWLGFAEFLLEQNLFDDNSGHIPPDLVIPTVSPPDILDGWKVSHGFIKGDGNCLFRAVATWVCGDQEAHQEVRRKCCKEMAQNPDKYSPFVTRGDLEGKASLQDPDIFGTFLTQSQESGFWGGDHHLVALSCAYQIRLVVLSHEGRTYDNIPGSEQPTRTIFL
;
A
#
# COMPACT_ATOMS: atom_id res chain seq x y z
N MET A 1 0.48 23.60 -0.58
CA MET A 1 0.95 22.20 -0.43
C MET A 1 -0.18 21.26 -0.81
N MET A 2 0.14 20.06 -1.29
CA MET A 2 -0.86 19.05 -1.65
C MET A 2 -1.19 18.16 -0.45
N LEU A 3 -2.39 17.55 -0.41
CA LEU A 3 -2.64 16.44 0.54
C LEU A 3 -1.64 15.31 0.27
N PRO A 4 -1.11 14.63 1.30
CA PRO A 4 -0.44 13.35 1.12
C PRO A 4 -1.33 12.39 0.32
N SER A 5 -0.73 11.67 -0.63
CA SER A 5 -1.36 10.46 -1.16
C SER A 5 -1.23 9.35 -0.11
N PRO A 6 -2.23 8.46 0.05
CA PRO A 6 -2.08 7.30 0.91
C PRO A 6 -0.86 6.46 0.51
N HIS A 7 -0.04 6.09 1.50
CA HIS A 7 1.08 5.17 1.35
C HIS A 7 0.56 3.77 0.98
N PRO A 8 1.32 2.91 0.29
CA PRO A 8 0.87 1.54 0.02
C PRO A 8 0.44 0.77 1.27
N GLU A 9 1.08 1.01 2.42
CA GLU A 9 0.71 0.40 3.71
C GLU A 9 -0.62 0.88 4.30
N ASP A 10 -1.11 2.08 3.92
CA ASP A 10 -2.40 2.60 4.38
C ASP A 10 -3.58 1.82 3.77
N TYR A 11 -3.32 1.02 2.73
CA TYR A 11 -4.34 0.16 2.12
C TYR A 11 -4.59 -1.10 2.94
N ASP A 12 -5.86 -1.52 2.95
CA ASP A 12 -6.28 -2.82 3.46
C ASP A 12 -7.01 -3.64 2.38
N LEU A 13 -6.92 -4.95 2.53
CA LEU A 13 -7.62 -5.92 1.69
C LEU A 13 -8.97 -6.26 2.33
N ASP A 14 -10.08 -5.97 1.62
CA ASP A 14 -11.46 -6.18 2.10
C ASP A 14 -12.05 -7.51 1.59
N SER A 15 -11.76 -7.87 0.33
CA SER A 15 -12.09 -9.18 -0.23
C SER A 15 -11.08 -9.67 -1.27
N TRP A 16 -11.04 -10.99 -1.49
CA TRP A 16 -10.23 -11.60 -2.54
C TRP A 16 -10.84 -12.89 -3.08
N CYS A 17 -10.54 -13.18 -4.35
CA CYS A 17 -10.89 -14.42 -5.05
C CYS A 17 -9.68 -14.84 -5.89
N VAL A 18 -9.03 -15.95 -5.54
CA VAL A 18 -7.80 -16.42 -6.19
C VAL A 18 -7.86 -17.89 -6.59
N SER A 19 -7.22 -18.23 -7.71
CA SER A 19 -6.98 -19.61 -8.13
C SER A 19 -5.55 -20.01 -7.81
N VAL A 20 -5.36 -21.12 -7.11
CA VAL A 20 -4.06 -21.65 -6.66
C VAL A 20 -4.00 -23.17 -6.82
N ALA A 21 -2.81 -23.75 -6.83
CA ALA A 21 -2.64 -25.21 -6.78
C ALA A 21 -3.01 -25.75 -5.37
N PRO A 22 -3.52 -26.99 -5.22
CA PRO A 22 -3.94 -27.54 -3.93
C PRO A 22 -2.89 -27.46 -2.81
N GLN A 23 -1.60 -27.60 -3.15
CA GLN A 23 -0.47 -27.54 -2.22
C GLN A 23 -0.28 -26.15 -1.58
N GLN A 24 -0.77 -25.08 -2.20
CA GLN A 24 -0.61 -23.70 -1.71
C GLN A 24 -1.64 -23.34 -0.62
N ILE A 25 -2.75 -24.07 -0.53
CA ILE A 25 -3.86 -23.73 0.39
C ILE A 25 -3.41 -23.78 1.86
N SER A 26 -2.54 -24.74 2.21
CA SER A 26 -1.94 -24.86 3.54
C SER A 26 -1.10 -23.65 3.96
N ARG A 27 -0.60 -22.84 3.01
CA ARG A 27 0.10 -21.57 3.32
C ARG A 27 -0.87 -20.42 3.54
N ILE A 28 -1.92 -20.36 2.73
CA ILE A 28 -2.93 -19.28 2.76
C ILE A 28 -3.89 -19.39 3.95
N VAL A 29 -4.17 -20.62 4.42
CA VAL A 29 -5.19 -20.89 5.46
C VAL A 29 -4.60 -21.57 6.70
N GLY A 30 -3.35 -22.03 6.65
CA GLY A 30 -2.72 -22.86 7.68
C GLY A 30 -3.13 -24.34 7.56
N PRO A 31 -2.20 -25.32 7.67
CA PRO A 31 -2.49 -26.74 7.42
C PRO A 31 -3.47 -27.35 8.42
N MET A 32 -3.45 -26.86 9.67
CA MET A 32 -4.29 -27.35 10.77
C MET A 32 -5.62 -26.63 10.92
N ALA A 33 -5.92 -25.63 10.08
CA ALA A 33 -7.20 -24.94 10.13
C ALA A 33 -8.34 -25.91 9.79
N VAL A 34 -9.41 -25.86 10.58
CA VAL A 34 -10.57 -26.73 10.42
C VAL A 34 -11.49 -26.17 9.34
N LEU A 35 -11.86 -27.04 8.40
CA LEU A 35 -12.77 -26.78 7.30
C LEU A 35 -14.04 -27.61 7.46
N THR A 36 -15.19 -26.98 7.28
CA THR A 36 -16.50 -27.63 7.19
C THR A 36 -16.82 -27.94 5.74
N LEU A 37 -17.11 -29.19 5.41
CA LEU A 37 -17.50 -29.61 4.06
C LEU A 37 -18.85 -28.99 3.65
N SER A 38 -18.95 -28.59 2.38
CA SER A 38 -20.05 -27.75 1.88
C SER A 38 -21.34 -28.54 1.65
N TYR A 39 -22.33 -28.27 2.50
CA TYR A 39 -23.70 -28.79 2.44
C TYR A 39 -24.73 -27.83 1.83
N HIS A 40 -24.33 -26.59 1.57
CA HIS A 40 -25.15 -25.56 0.93
C HIS A 40 -24.30 -24.72 -0.03
N GLN A 41 -24.95 -24.06 -0.98
CA GLN A 41 -24.29 -23.13 -1.88
C GLN A 41 -24.06 -21.80 -1.15
N LEU A 42 -22.81 -21.34 -1.11
CA LEU A 42 -22.45 -20.04 -0.54
C LEU A 42 -22.56 -18.94 -1.61
N ALA A 43 -23.14 -17.80 -1.24
CA ALA A 43 -23.23 -16.64 -2.13
C ALA A 43 -21.85 -15.97 -2.25
N VAL A 44 -21.17 -16.22 -3.38
CA VAL A 44 -19.77 -15.85 -3.64
C VAL A 44 -19.73 -15.03 -4.93
N GLN A 45 -19.27 -13.76 -4.86
CA GLN A 45 -19.20 -12.86 -6.02
C GLN A 45 -17.84 -12.96 -6.70
N ASP A 46 -17.77 -13.70 -7.80
CA ASP A 46 -16.53 -14.11 -8.48
C ASP A 46 -16.69 -14.03 -10.01
N HIS A 47 -15.63 -14.35 -10.78
CA HIS A 47 -15.71 -14.51 -12.23
C HIS A 47 -16.75 -15.58 -12.60
N LYS A 48 -17.57 -15.30 -13.63
CA LYS A 48 -18.59 -16.20 -14.20
C LYS A 48 -18.10 -17.62 -14.55
N ASP A 49 -16.80 -17.80 -14.70
CA ASP A 49 -16.16 -19.08 -15.06
C ASP A 49 -16.14 -20.04 -13.86
N TYR A 50 -16.25 -19.50 -12.64
CA TYR A 50 -16.28 -20.23 -11.37
C TYR A 50 -17.69 -20.29 -10.75
N GLU A 51 -18.73 -19.86 -11.48
CA GLU A 51 -20.14 -19.91 -11.06
C GLU A 51 -20.64 -21.36 -10.94
N LYS A 52 -20.22 -22.22 -11.88
CA LYS A 52 -20.58 -23.65 -11.94
C LYS A 52 -19.56 -24.56 -11.24
N TYR A 53 -18.77 -24.03 -10.30
CA TYR A 53 -17.84 -24.84 -9.52
C TYR A 53 -18.55 -25.50 -8.34
N LEU A 54 -18.09 -26.70 -7.99
CA LEU A 54 -18.50 -27.41 -6.79
C LEU A 54 -18.02 -26.66 -5.56
N HIS A 55 -18.95 -26.26 -4.69
CA HIS A 55 -18.62 -25.83 -3.33
C HIS A 55 -18.09 -27.05 -2.58
N LEU A 56 -16.82 -26.97 -2.17
CA LEU A 56 -16.06 -28.06 -1.56
C LEU A 56 -16.11 -27.95 -0.04
N ALA A 57 -15.61 -26.83 0.50
CA ALA A 57 -15.50 -26.58 1.93
C ALA A 57 -15.53 -25.08 2.27
N GLY A 58 -15.76 -24.76 3.53
CA GLY A 58 -15.67 -23.40 4.08
C GLY A 58 -15.03 -23.38 5.46
N GLY A 59 -14.34 -22.28 5.78
CA GLY A 59 -13.64 -22.04 7.04
C GLY A 59 -13.13 -20.60 7.04
N GLY A 60 -11.81 -20.39 7.21
CA GLY A 60 -11.18 -19.08 7.01
C GLY A 60 -11.32 -18.51 5.58
N CYS A 61 -11.59 -19.36 4.59
CA CYS A 61 -12.06 -18.96 3.26
C CYS A 61 -13.05 -19.99 2.69
N THR A 62 -13.68 -19.67 1.57
CA THR A 62 -14.53 -20.60 0.80
C THR A 62 -13.72 -21.29 -0.29
N MET A 63 -13.89 -22.60 -0.45
CA MET A 63 -13.12 -23.43 -1.40
C MET A 63 -14.05 -24.03 -2.46
N ARG A 64 -13.66 -23.90 -3.73
CA ARG A 64 -14.40 -24.39 -4.89
C ARG A 64 -13.49 -25.11 -5.90
N ILE A 65 -13.97 -26.19 -6.49
CA ILE A 65 -13.24 -26.96 -7.53
C ILE A 65 -14.17 -27.32 -8.71
N HIS A 66 -13.61 -27.84 -9.80
CA HIS A 66 -14.40 -28.29 -10.93
C HIS A 66 -15.32 -29.48 -10.53
N PRO A 67 -16.61 -29.51 -10.92
CA PRO A 67 -17.57 -30.50 -10.39
C PRO A 67 -17.29 -31.96 -10.78
N SER A 68 -16.41 -32.23 -11.75
CA SER A 68 -15.99 -33.60 -12.11
C SER A 68 -15.29 -34.35 -10.97
N PHE A 69 -14.71 -33.64 -10.00
CA PHE A 69 -13.98 -34.25 -8.89
C PHE A 69 -14.87 -34.68 -7.71
N LYS A 70 -16.19 -34.41 -7.75
CA LYS A 70 -17.09 -34.58 -6.60
C LYS A 70 -17.00 -35.95 -5.93
N ASP A 71 -17.19 -37.02 -6.71
CA ASP A 71 -17.26 -38.37 -6.17
C ASP A 71 -15.87 -38.92 -5.83
N ALA A 72 -14.84 -38.47 -6.55
CA ALA A 72 -13.44 -38.79 -6.25
C ALA A 72 -12.98 -38.18 -4.91
N VAL A 73 -13.37 -36.94 -4.61
CA VAL A 73 -13.13 -36.31 -3.29
C VAL A 73 -13.80 -37.12 -2.18
N LEU A 74 -15.09 -37.42 -2.32
CA LEU A 74 -15.85 -38.14 -1.30
C LEU A 74 -15.29 -39.55 -1.04
N LYS A 75 -14.90 -40.25 -2.10
CA LYS A 75 -14.23 -41.55 -2.02
C LYS A 75 -12.90 -41.45 -1.27
N ALA A 76 -12.00 -40.54 -1.66
CA ALA A 76 -10.68 -40.40 -1.06
C ALA A 76 -10.70 -39.93 0.40
N LEU A 77 -11.66 -39.08 0.78
CA LEU A 77 -11.90 -38.66 2.17
C LEU A 77 -12.29 -39.84 3.08
N TRP A 78 -13.06 -40.80 2.56
CA TRP A 78 -13.39 -42.04 3.27
C TRP A 78 -12.22 -43.03 3.30
N GLU A 79 -11.55 -43.24 2.16
CA GLU A 79 -10.49 -44.26 2.02
C GLU A 79 -9.20 -43.91 2.78
N ARG A 80 -8.82 -42.62 2.89
CA ARG A 80 -7.61 -42.20 3.63
C ARG A 80 -7.88 -41.86 5.10
N PHE A 81 -9.04 -41.28 5.40
CA PHE A 81 -9.29 -40.59 6.67
C PHE A 81 -10.60 -40.99 7.35
N HIS A 82 -11.37 -41.93 6.77
CA HIS A 82 -12.65 -42.42 7.28
C HIS A 82 -13.69 -41.32 7.56
N ILE A 83 -13.61 -40.17 6.87
CA ILE A 83 -14.58 -39.08 6.99
C ILE A 83 -15.88 -39.51 6.29
N ILE A 84 -16.91 -39.79 7.10
CA ILE A 84 -18.24 -40.15 6.60
C ILE A 84 -18.93 -38.91 6.01
N ALA A 85 -19.02 -38.86 4.69
CA ALA A 85 -19.54 -37.72 3.94
C ALA A 85 -20.59 -38.16 2.89
N HIS A 86 -21.88 -38.10 3.23
CA HIS A 86 -22.94 -38.49 2.29
C HIS A 86 -23.11 -37.46 1.16
N PRO A 87 -23.12 -37.86 -0.13
CA PRO A 87 -23.18 -36.96 -1.27
C PRO A 87 -24.50 -36.18 -1.35
N SER A 88 -24.41 -34.89 -1.68
CA SER A 88 -25.58 -34.08 -2.02
C SER A 88 -26.19 -34.51 -3.36
N THR A 89 -27.51 -34.47 -3.51
CA THR A 89 -28.16 -34.66 -4.82
C THR A 89 -27.98 -33.46 -5.76
N LYS A 90 -27.60 -32.29 -5.22
CA LYS A 90 -27.30 -31.10 -6.02
C LYS A 90 -25.85 -31.17 -6.52
N GLN A 91 -25.63 -30.97 -7.82
CA GLN A 91 -24.31 -31.14 -8.45
C GLN A 91 -23.23 -30.23 -7.86
N LEU A 92 -23.55 -28.96 -7.60
CA LEU A 92 -22.60 -27.93 -7.13
C LEU A 92 -22.37 -27.92 -5.61
N ILE A 93 -22.88 -28.91 -4.88
CA ILE A 93 -22.75 -29.05 -3.42
C ILE A 93 -22.14 -30.43 -3.13
N LEU A 94 -21.14 -30.50 -2.26
CA LEU A 94 -20.44 -31.74 -1.94
C LEU A 94 -21.35 -32.70 -1.16
N THR A 95 -21.81 -32.29 0.03
CA THR A 95 -22.42 -33.17 1.04
C THR A 95 -23.88 -32.83 1.35
N LYS A 96 -24.57 -33.74 2.07
CA LYS A 96 -25.88 -33.47 2.70
C LYS A 96 -25.76 -32.84 4.09
N GLY A 97 -24.75 -33.23 4.87
CA GLY A 97 -24.44 -32.70 6.19
C GLY A 97 -23.07 -32.03 6.22
N SER A 98 -22.63 -31.59 7.39
CA SER A 98 -21.43 -30.76 7.59
C SER A 98 -20.25 -31.48 8.30
N PRO A 99 -19.64 -32.54 7.73
CA PRO A 99 -18.39 -33.09 8.27
C PRO A 99 -17.28 -32.03 8.33
N ALA A 100 -16.35 -32.21 9.27
CA ALA A 100 -15.16 -31.38 9.38
C ALA A 100 -13.89 -32.16 8.97
N CYS A 101 -12.88 -31.44 8.47
CA CYS A 101 -11.55 -31.95 8.14
C CYS A 101 -10.52 -30.82 8.29
N THR A 102 -9.21 -31.09 8.26
CA THR A 102 -8.20 -30.02 8.18
C THR A 102 -7.90 -29.62 6.74
N VAL A 103 -7.34 -28.42 6.55
CA VAL A 103 -6.80 -27.99 5.24
C VAL A 103 -5.81 -29.02 4.68
N ALA A 104 -4.92 -29.58 5.51
CA ALA A 104 -3.94 -30.57 5.08
C ALA A 104 -4.60 -31.84 4.50
N MET A 105 -5.60 -32.41 5.18
CA MET A 105 -6.32 -33.60 4.72
C MET A 105 -7.00 -33.36 3.36
N LEU A 106 -7.63 -32.19 3.20
CA LEU A 106 -8.33 -31.84 1.96
C LEU A 106 -7.36 -31.56 0.82
N ALA A 107 -6.24 -30.88 1.09
CA ALA A 107 -5.18 -30.66 0.12
C ALA A 107 -4.56 -31.99 -0.36
N GLU A 108 -4.27 -32.92 0.55
CA GLU A 108 -3.72 -34.25 0.24
C GLU A 108 -4.65 -35.06 -0.69
N VAL A 109 -5.97 -35.06 -0.40
CA VAL A 109 -6.99 -35.65 -1.29
C VAL A 109 -6.98 -34.99 -2.67
N MET A 110 -6.95 -33.66 -2.74
CA MET A 110 -6.99 -32.93 -4.01
C MET A 110 -5.74 -33.15 -4.87
N VAL A 111 -4.56 -33.30 -4.24
CA VAL A 111 -3.32 -33.68 -4.94
C VAL A 111 -3.42 -35.11 -5.49
N GLN A 112 -3.88 -36.08 -4.69
CA GLN A 112 -3.99 -37.48 -5.13
C GLN A 112 -4.90 -37.63 -6.37
N ILE A 113 -6.07 -36.98 -6.36
CA ILE A 113 -7.06 -37.13 -7.43
C ILE A 113 -6.80 -36.22 -8.66
N GLY A 114 -5.69 -35.48 -8.68
CA GLY A 114 -5.29 -34.65 -9.82
C GLY A 114 -6.09 -33.36 -10.00
N VAL A 115 -6.50 -32.69 -8.92
CA VAL A 115 -7.10 -31.35 -9.01
C VAL A 115 -6.04 -30.33 -9.44
N GLU A 116 -6.18 -29.76 -10.63
CA GLU A 116 -5.21 -28.79 -11.17
C GLU A 116 -5.17 -27.48 -10.34
N HIS A 117 -6.35 -26.95 -9.99
CA HIS A 117 -6.48 -25.75 -9.15
C HIS A 117 -7.73 -25.75 -8.27
N VAL A 118 -7.64 -24.96 -7.22
CA VAL A 118 -8.74 -24.65 -6.31
C VAL A 118 -9.01 -23.15 -6.37
N ARG A 119 -10.29 -22.79 -6.50
CA ARG A 119 -10.76 -21.41 -6.42
C ARG A 119 -11.10 -21.08 -4.97
N LEU A 120 -10.25 -20.29 -4.35
CA LEU A 120 -10.42 -19.78 -2.99
C LEU A 120 -11.07 -18.39 -3.03
N ALA A 121 -11.95 -18.08 -2.08
CA ALA A 121 -12.50 -16.72 -1.93
C ALA A 121 -12.83 -16.37 -0.47
N SER A 122 -12.51 -15.14 -0.06
CA SER A 122 -12.80 -14.58 1.27
C SER A 122 -13.29 -13.12 1.17
N TYR A 123 -14.12 -12.66 2.12
CA TYR A 123 -14.85 -11.39 2.02
C TYR A 123 -15.06 -10.72 3.39
N GLY A 124 -15.06 -9.38 3.40
CA GLY A 124 -15.50 -8.57 4.53
C GLY A 124 -14.47 -8.43 5.65
N MET A 125 -13.20 -8.71 5.37
CA MET A 125 -12.09 -8.39 6.28
C MET A 125 -11.69 -6.92 6.10
N LYS A 126 -10.66 -6.48 6.83
CA LYS A 126 -9.89 -5.24 6.60
C LYS A 126 -8.46 -5.52 6.99
N CYS A 127 -7.80 -6.40 6.25
CA CYS A 127 -6.43 -6.80 6.58
C CYS A 127 -5.48 -5.72 6.05
N PRO A 128 -4.78 -4.93 6.90
CA PRO A 128 -3.77 -3.98 6.42
C PRO A 128 -2.74 -4.73 5.59
N TYR A 129 -2.30 -4.18 4.46
CA TYR A 129 -1.49 -4.96 3.51
C TYR A 129 -0.20 -5.53 4.10
N ARG A 130 0.40 -4.84 5.09
CA ARG A 130 1.56 -5.31 5.87
C ARG A 130 1.32 -6.58 6.73
N LEU A 131 0.08 -7.06 6.83
CA LEU A 131 -0.30 -8.31 7.51
C LEU A 131 -0.77 -9.39 6.51
N VAL A 132 -0.53 -9.21 5.21
CA VAL A 132 -0.81 -10.20 4.16
C VAL A 132 0.48 -10.98 3.88
N GLU A 133 0.79 -11.95 4.75
CA GLU A 133 2.07 -12.68 4.82
C GLU A 133 2.49 -13.43 3.53
N GLU A 134 1.55 -13.79 2.67
CA GLU A 134 1.80 -14.38 1.34
C GLU A 134 1.03 -13.57 0.29
N ASP A 135 1.72 -13.08 -0.75
CA ASP A 135 1.08 -12.38 -1.87
C ASP A 135 0.06 -13.30 -2.57
N LEU A 136 -1.22 -13.07 -2.32
CA LEU A 136 -2.28 -14.03 -2.62
C LEU A 136 -2.46 -14.23 -4.12
N GLY A 137 -2.31 -15.46 -4.59
CA GLY A 137 -2.31 -15.79 -6.02
C GLY A 137 -0.95 -15.70 -6.71
N SER A 138 0.12 -15.37 -5.98
CA SER A 138 1.51 -15.53 -6.43
C SER A 138 1.95 -17.01 -6.41
N ARG A 139 3.19 -17.28 -6.85
CA ARG A 139 3.88 -18.59 -6.74
C ARG A 139 3.15 -19.79 -7.37
N VAL A 140 2.10 -19.59 -8.18
CA VAL A 140 1.34 -20.67 -8.85
C VAL A 140 2.10 -21.25 -10.06
N PRO A 141 1.85 -22.51 -10.46
CA PRO A 141 2.40 -23.09 -11.69
C PRO A 141 1.97 -22.36 -12.96
N ARG A 142 2.82 -22.36 -14.00
CA ARG A 142 2.59 -21.63 -15.27
C ARG A 142 1.28 -22.01 -15.99
N CYS A 143 0.75 -23.22 -15.84
CA CYS A 143 -0.55 -23.60 -16.41
C CYS A 143 -1.70 -22.74 -15.86
N LEU A 144 -1.63 -22.34 -14.58
CA LEU A 144 -2.65 -21.54 -13.92
C LEU A 144 -2.62 -20.04 -14.29
N ALA A 145 -1.71 -19.60 -15.16
CA ALA A 145 -1.61 -18.19 -15.58
C ALA A 145 -2.90 -17.65 -16.23
N LEU A 146 -3.69 -18.51 -16.90
CA LEU A 146 -5.02 -18.13 -17.42
C LEU A 146 -6.08 -18.01 -16.33
N HIS A 147 -5.90 -18.68 -15.19
CA HIS A 147 -6.75 -18.58 -14.02
C HIS A 147 -6.36 -17.39 -13.12
N GLN A 148 -5.06 -17.05 -13.03
CA GLN A 148 -4.57 -15.83 -12.37
C GLN A 148 -5.17 -14.55 -12.98
N LYS A 149 -5.26 -14.46 -14.32
CA LYS A 149 -5.91 -13.31 -15.01
C LYS A 149 -7.39 -13.11 -14.66
N LYS A 150 -7.98 -14.05 -13.91
CA LYS A 150 -9.35 -14.04 -13.41
C LYS A 150 -9.41 -13.87 -11.89
N ASN A 151 -8.28 -13.64 -11.22
CA ASN A 151 -8.24 -13.29 -9.80
C ASN A 151 -8.81 -11.87 -9.61
N ARG A 152 -9.41 -11.64 -8.43
CA ARG A 152 -10.07 -10.39 -8.06
C ARG A 152 -9.67 -10.03 -6.63
N PHE A 153 -9.44 -8.76 -6.38
CA PHE A 153 -9.21 -8.19 -5.07
C PHE A 153 -10.10 -6.96 -4.89
N ASP A 154 -10.71 -6.78 -3.72
CA ASP A 154 -11.31 -5.51 -3.32
C ASP A 154 -10.36 -4.83 -2.31
N VAL A 155 -9.66 -3.78 -2.76
CA VAL A 155 -8.68 -3.00 -1.98
C VAL A 155 -9.36 -1.74 -1.44
N GLY A 156 -9.09 -1.37 -0.19
CA GLY A 156 -9.72 -0.20 0.44
C GLY A 156 -8.76 0.74 1.15
N PHE A 157 -9.25 1.95 1.41
CA PHE A 157 -8.64 2.98 2.25
C PHE A 157 -9.74 3.76 2.96
N THR A 158 -9.54 4.11 4.23
CA THR A 158 -10.49 4.95 4.97
C THR A 158 -9.87 6.31 5.26
N TYR A 159 -10.37 7.33 4.57
CA TYR A 159 -9.97 8.72 4.83
C TYR A 159 -10.68 9.23 6.09
N TYR A 160 -9.93 9.51 7.15
CA TYR A 160 -10.44 10.20 8.34
C TYR A 160 -10.01 11.68 8.30
N PRO A 161 -10.93 12.63 8.08
CA PRO A 161 -10.61 14.05 7.89
C PRO A 161 -10.06 14.74 9.14
N TYR A 162 -10.18 14.11 10.31
CA TYR A 162 -9.73 14.62 11.62
C TYR A 162 -8.30 14.19 12.00
N HIS A 163 -7.58 13.42 11.18
CA HIS A 163 -6.17 13.15 11.50
C HIS A 163 -5.34 14.44 11.40
N GLY A 164 -4.82 14.88 12.54
CA GLY A 164 -4.11 16.16 12.69
C GLY A 164 -5.00 17.37 13.04
N THR A 165 -6.30 17.18 13.33
CA THR A 165 -7.19 18.29 13.72
C THR A 165 -8.44 17.83 14.48
N GLU A 166 -8.98 18.67 15.37
CA GLU A 166 -10.30 18.42 15.97
C GLU A 166 -11.47 18.75 15.03
N ARG A 167 -11.21 19.38 13.88
CA ARG A 167 -12.23 19.63 12.84
C ARG A 167 -12.68 18.28 12.25
N PHE A 168 -13.97 18.17 11.89
CA PHE A 168 -14.61 16.96 11.35
C PHE A 168 -14.69 15.74 12.29
N ARG A 169 -14.16 15.78 13.51
CA ARG A 169 -14.25 14.67 14.48
C ARG A 169 -15.70 14.32 14.91
N GLU A 170 -16.63 15.26 14.71
CA GLU A 170 -18.08 15.05 14.87
C GLU A 170 -18.88 15.33 13.59
N GLU A 171 -18.28 15.21 12.39
CA GLU A 171 -18.99 15.39 11.11
C GLU A 171 -18.99 14.09 10.27
N ILE A 172 -20.16 13.46 10.11
CA ILE A 172 -20.38 12.30 9.23
C ILE A 172 -20.25 12.76 7.76
N LEU A 173 -19.36 12.13 7.00
CA LEU A 173 -19.16 12.41 5.58
C LEU A 173 -20.04 11.50 4.69
N LEU A 174 -20.82 12.10 3.80
CA LEU A 174 -21.59 11.45 2.74
C LEU A 174 -21.15 11.93 1.35
N ALA A 175 -21.38 11.12 0.31
CA ALA A 175 -21.05 11.44 -1.08
C ALA A 175 -22.30 11.47 -1.99
N LYS A 176 -22.27 12.30 -3.04
CA LYS A 176 -23.27 12.35 -4.12
C LYS A 176 -22.58 12.50 -5.48
N ARG A 177 -23.24 12.09 -6.56
CA ARG A 177 -22.89 12.55 -7.92
C ARG A 177 -23.35 14.01 -8.13
N PRO A 178 -22.51 14.89 -8.69
CA PRO A 178 -22.92 16.22 -9.11
C PRO A 178 -23.91 16.16 -10.27
N ASP A 179 -24.80 17.16 -10.30
CA ASP A 179 -25.77 17.33 -11.37
C ASP A 179 -25.12 18.03 -12.59
N GLY A 180 -25.68 17.82 -13.78
CA GLY A 180 -25.15 18.36 -15.05
C GLY A 180 -23.86 17.72 -15.59
N ILE A 181 -22.98 17.14 -14.75
CA ILE A 181 -21.70 16.57 -15.20
C ILE A 181 -21.90 15.22 -15.94
N ALA A 182 -21.16 15.05 -17.05
CA ALA A 182 -21.07 13.82 -17.83
C ALA A 182 -20.90 12.58 -16.94
N ARG A 183 -21.72 11.56 -17.17
CA ARG A 183 -21.87 10.40 -16.27
C ARG A 183 -21.06 9.21 -16.77
N SER A 184 -20.15 8.70 -15.94
CA SER A 184 -19.78 7.28 -16.00
C SER A 184 -20.96 6.41 -15.54
N GLN A 185 -20.89 5.09 -15.74
CA GLN A 185 -21.88 4.18 -15.17
C GLN A 185 -21.77 4.20 -13.64
N SER A 186 -22.86 4.58 -12.96
CA SER A 186 -22.86 4.78 -11.51
C SER A 186 -24.18 4.37 -10.85
N ASP A 187 -24.07 3.72 -9.70
CA ASP A 187 -25.17 3.49 -8.76
C ASP A 187 -25.06 4.49 -7.60
N SER A 188 -26.15 5.09 -7.15
CA SER A 188 -26.17 5.98 -5.96
C SER A 188 -27.20 5.49 -4.95
N TYR A 189 -26.82 5.56 -3.67
CA TYR A 189 -27.56 5.01 -2.54
C TYR A 189 -27.71 6.11 -1.48
N PRO A 190 -28.75 6.97 -1.58
CA PRO A 190 -29.05 7.96 -0.55
C PRO A 190 -29.15 7.35 0.85
N LEU A 191 -28.62 8.05 1.83
CA LEU A 191 -28.67 7.72 3.25
C LEU A 191 -29.29 8.87 4.03
N LEU A 192 -29.76 8.61 5.25
CA LEU A 192 -30.27 9.62 6.20
C LEU A 192 -31.51 10.38 5.72
N LEU A 193 -32.29 9.83 4.76
CA LEU A 193 -33.51 10.44 4.23
C LEU A 193 -33.38 11.97 3.99
N GLU A 194 -34.24 12.77 4.62
CA GLU A 194 -34.32 14.24 4.48
C GLU A 194 -33.01 14.92 4.90
N LEU A 195 -32.43 14.51 6.03
CA LEU A 195 -31.15 15.00 6.53
C LEU A 195 -30.00 14.73 5.54
N GLY A 196 -30.10 13.69 4.73
CA GLY A 196 -29.12 13.36 3.69
C GLY A 196 -29.18 14.24 2.44
N GLU A 197 -30.33 14.85 2.11
CA GLU A 197 -30.55 15.58 0.84
C GLU A 197 -30.14 14.77 -0.42
N GLY A 198 -30.31 13.45 -0.39
CA GLY A 198 -29.91 12.55 -1.50
C GLY A 198 -28.42 12.19 -1.55
N PHE A 199 -27.59 12.72 -0.64
CA PHE A 199 -26.23 12.22 -0.42
C PHE A 199 -26.27 10.86 0.30
N GLY A 200 -25.18 10.09 0.19
CA GLY A 200 -25.06 8.79 0.85
C GLY A 200 -23.81 8.04 0.40
N SER A 201 -24.02 6.87 -0.20
CA SER A 201 -22.96 6.04 -0.78
C SER A 201 -23.06 6.05 -2.31
N VAL A 202 -21.92 6.02 -3.00
CA VAL A 202 -21.85 5.98 -4.47
C VAL A 202 -20.99 4.81 -4.93
N SER A 203 -21.42 4.10 -5.97
CA SER A 203 -20.59 3.16 -6.72
C SER A 203 -20.40 3.64 -8.15
N LEU A 204 -19.17 3.58 -8.65
CA LEU A 204 -18.78 4.04 -9.97
C LEU A 204 -18.12 2.89 -10.75
N VAL A 205 -18.25 2.91 -12.07
CA VAL A 205 -17.37 2.17 -12.99
C VAL A 205 -16.35 3.16 -13.56
N PRO A 206 -15.05 3.02 -13.28
CA PRO A 206 -14.02 3.86 -13.86
C PRO A 206 -13.65 3.43 -15.28
N ASP A 207 -13.03 4.34 -16.02
CA ASP A 207 -12.49 4.12 -17.37
C ASP A 207 -11.06 3.52 -17.24
N HIS A 208 -10.96 2.27 -16.75
CA HIS A 208 -9.69 1.63 -16.38
C HIS A 208 -9.62 0.14 -16.76
N GLU A 209 -8.46 -0.32 -17.22
CA GLU A 209 -8.24 -1.69 -17.69
C GLU A 209 -8.39 -2.77 -16.60
N ALA A 210 -7.85 -2.56 -15.39
CA ALA A 210 -7.93 -3.50 -14.26
C ALA A 210 -9.03 -3.17 -13.23
N ILE A 211 -9.26 -1.90 -12.90
CA ILE A 211 -10.26 -1.51 -11.89
C ILE A 211 -11.66 -1.54 -12.52
N LYS A 212 -12.58 -2.34 -11.96
CA LYS A 212 -13.94 -2.57 -12.51
C LYS A 212 -15.08 -1.98 -11.70
N ARG A 213 -14.81 -1.58 -10.46
CA ARG A 213 -15.75 -0.82 -9.63
C ARG A 213 -15.00 -0.02 -8.60
N LEU A 214 -15.47 1.19 -8.34
CA LEU A 214 -15.13 1.98 -7.16
C LEU A 214 -16.38 2.11 -6.29
N LYS A 215 -16.19 2.24 -4.98
CA LYS A 215 -17.22 2.58 -4.00
C LYS A 215 -16.68 3.71 -3.13
N CYS A 216 -17.54 4.67 -2.80
CA CYS A 216 -17.28 5.73 -1.84
C CYS A 216 -18.46 5.77 -0.86
N TYR A 217 -18.20 5.61 0.44
CA TYR A 217 -19.26 5.49 1.45
C TYR A 217 -18.79 5.88 2.87
N SER A 218 -19.71 6.26 3.74
CA SER A 218 -19.41 6.63 5.13
C SER A 218 -18.99 5.42 5.98
N SER A 219 -18.06 5.62 6.93
CA SER A 219 -17.73 4.61 7.96
C SER A 219 -18.91 4.31 8.90
N LEU A 220 -19.96 5.15 8.93
CA LEU A 220 -21.27 4.85 9.51
C LEU A 220 -21.79 3.45 9.10
N ALA A 221 -21.60 3.06 7.84
CA ALA A 221 -22.00 1.75 7.32
C ALA A 221 -21.19 0.58 7.91
N HIS A 222 -20.01 0.82 8.49
CA HIS A 222 -19.26 -0.18 9.25
C HIS A 222 -19.78 -0.30 10.69
N SER A 223 -20.06 0.83 11.36
CA SER A 223 -20.66 0.84 12.70
C SER A 223 -22.02 0.11 12.72
N LEU A 224 -22.87 0.34 11.71
CA LEU A 224 -24.11 -0.44 11.51
C LEU A 224 -23.87 -1.94 11.30
N LYS A 225 -22.85 -2.33 10.52
CA LYS A 225 -22.53 -3.76 10.27
C LYS A 225 -22.07 -4.46 11.56
N ALA A 226 -21.41 -3.74 12.47
CA ALA A 226 -20.92 -4.26 13.74
C ALA A 226 -22.02 -4.56 14.78
N THR A 227 -23.26 -4.08 14.58
CA THR A 227 -24.39 -4.33 15.51
C THR A 227 -25.27 -5.50 15.05
N SER A 228 -25.87 -5.42 13.85
CA SER A 228 -26.40 -6.59 13.12
C SER A 228 -26.83 -6.22 11.70
N GLN A 229 -26.25 -6.88 10.69
CA GLN A 229 -26.72 -6.78 9.30
C GLN A 229 -27.94 -7.67 9.00
N LYS A 230 -28.15 -8.78 9.74
CA LYS A 230 -29.10 -9.85 9.34
C LYS A 230 -30.53 -9.34 9.19
N ASP A 231 -30.96 -8.51 10.14
CA ASP A 231 -32.34 -7.99 10.25
C ASP A 231 -32.67 -6.92 9.20
N MET A 232 -31.67 -6.49 8.41
CA MET A 232 -31.77 -5.44 7.39
C MET A 232 -31.54 -6.00 5.96
N LYS A 233 -31.65 -7.32 5.77
CA LYS A 233 -31.49 -8.00 4.47
C LYS A 233 -32.76 -8.11 3.62
N SER A 234 -33.93 -7.97 4.23
CA SER A 234 -35.26 -8.02 3.59
C SER A 234 -36.21 -7.09 4.35
N PRO A 235 -37.37 -6.68 3.80
CA PRO A 235 -38.44 -6.07 4.58
C PRO A 235 -39.07 -7.07 5.58
N PRO A 236 -39.78 -6.62 6.62
CA PRO A 236 -40.66 -7.49 7.41
C PRO A 236 -41.87 -7.95 6.60
N THR A 237 -42.49 -9.07 6.99
CA THR A 237 -43.75 -9.56 6.39
C THR A 237 -44.86 -9.77 7.41
N THR A 238 -44.53 -9.94 8.69
CA THR A 238 -45.48 -10.17 9.80
C THR A 238 -45.30 -9.16 10.92
N ALA A 239 -46.37 -8.88 11.68
CA ALA A 239 -46.36 -7.96 12.82
C ALA A 239 -45.30 -8.34 13.89
N VAL A 240 -45.10 -9.64 14.15
CA VAL A 240 -44.03 -10.13 15.05
C VAL A 240 -42.64 -9.78 14.52
N THR A 241 -42.42 -9.93 13.21
CA THR A 241 -41.13 -9.59 12.57
C THR A 241 -40.90 -8.07 12.55
N TRP A 242 -41.97 -7.29 12.46
CA TRP A 242 -41.95 -5.83 12.51
C TRP A 242 -41.56 -5.33 13.91
N ASN A 243 -42.27 -5.76 14.96
CA ASN A 243 -41.98 -5.37 16.36
C ASN A 243 -40.54 -5.73 16.76
N ARG A 244 -40.06 -6.93 16.41
CA ARG A 244 -38.66 -7.33 16.67
C ARG A 244 -37.64 -6.41 15.98
N ARG A 245 -37.97 -5.83 14.83
CA ARG A 245 -37.07 -4.91 14.12
C ARG A 245 -37.09 -3.51 14.71
N LEU A 246 -38.23 -2.99 15.16
CA LEU A 246 -38.28 -1.74 15.92
C LEU A 246 -37.38 -1.83 17.16
N ASN A 247 -37.48 -2.92 17.92
CA ASN A 247 -36.59 -3.17 19.07
C ASN A 247 -35.11 -3.22 18.63
N SER A 248 -34.78 -3.96 17.56
CA SER A 248 -33.41 -4.00 17.03
C SER A 248 -32.89 -2.62 16.57
N LEU A 249 -33.72 -1.76 15.99
CA LEU A 249 -33.34 -0.39 15.60
C LEU A 249 -33.06 0.49 16.83
N ILE A 250 -33.88 0.36 17.89
CA ILE A 250 -33.67 1.04 19.19
C ILE A 250 -32.37 0.58 19.85
N GLU A 251 -32.14 -0.74 19.96
CA GLU A 251 -30.92 -1.35 20.49
C GLU A 251 -29.68 -0.86 19.73
N LYS A 252 -29.75 -0.85 18.39
CA LYS A 252 -28.67 -0.35 17.52
C LYS A 252 -28.36 1.12 17.77
N ARG A 253 -29.39 1.98 17.88
CA ARG A 253 -29.21 3.40 18.20
C ARG A 253 -28.47 3.50 19.54
N ALA A 254 -28.95 2.82 20.58
CA ALA A 254 -28.34 2.86 21.90
C ALA A 254 -26.86 2.43 21.86
N THR A 255 -26.54 1.30 21.23
CA THR A 255 -25.16 0.80 21.09
C THR A 255 -24.26 1.77 20.31
N MET A 256 -24.75 2.38 19.22
CA MET A 256 -23.99 3.38 18.46
C MET A 256 -23.77 4.68 19.25
N GLY A 257 -24.65 5.02 20.19
CA GLY A 257 -24.51 6.18 21.07
C GLY A 257 -23.46 6.06 22.17
N LEU A 258 -22.95 4.85 22.44
CA LEU A 258 -21.94 4.57 23.48
C LEU A 258 -20.48 4.59 22.96
N LYS A 259 -20.29 4.79 21.65
CA LYS A 259 -18.99 4.73 20.96
C LYS A 259 -18.40 6.13 20.75
N ASP A 260 -17.09 6.20 20.43
CA ASP A 260 -16.49 7.46 19.96
C ASP A 260 -17.17 7.89 18.65
N ARG A 261 -17.60 9.15 18.62
CA ARG A 261 -18.23 9.80 17.47
C ARG A 261 -17.31 9.80 16.25
N ALA A 262 -15.99 9.79 16.46
CA ALA A 262 -14.98 9.70 15.41
C ALA A 262 -15.14 8.44 14.53
N GLU A 263 -15.59 7.30 15.08
CA GLU A 263 -15.75 6.04 14.33
C GLU A 263 -16.63 6.18 13.08
N ILE A 264 -17.64 7.07 13.11
CA ILE A 264 -18.62 7.27 12.03
C ILE A 264 -18.32 8.51 11.15
N CYS A 265 -17.23 9.22 11.41
CA CYS A 265 -16.81 10.42 10.68
C CYS A 265 -15.79 10.16 9.56
N GLY A 266 -15.51 8.89 9.24
CA GLY A 266 -14.62 8.48 8.15
C GLY A 266 -15.32 8.33 6.80
N LEU A 267 -14.56 8.48 5.72
CA LEU A 267 -15.00 8.26 4.34
C LEU A 267 -14.19 7.11 3.71
N ARG A 268 -14.86 5.99 3.49
CA ARG A 268 -14.29 4.76 2.92
C ARG A 268 -14.28 4.84 1.40
N PHE A 269 -13.12 4.57 0.81
CA PHE A 269 -12.95 4.29 -0.61
C PHE A 269 -12.60 2.81 -0.79
N GLU A 270 -13.10 2.18 -1.85
CA GLU A 270 -12.91 0.75 -2.12
C GLU A 270 -12.88 0.49 -3.63
N ALA A 271 -11.87 -0.23 -4.13
CA ALA A 271 -11.64 -0.55 -5.53
C ALA A 271 -11.69 -2.07 -5.77
N THR A 272 -12.61 -2.50 -6.64
CA THR A 272 -12.60 -3.87 -7.19
C THR A 272 -11.61 -3.94 -8.35
N VAL A 273 -10.49 -4.63 -8.14
CA VAL A 273 -9.36 -4.77 -9.06
C VAL A 273 -9.30 -6.18 -9.64
N TRP A 274 -8.97 -6.28 -10.92
CA TRP A 274 -8.60 -7.51 -11.60
C TRP A 274 -7.10 -7.51 -11.83
N ALA A 275 -6.40 -8.37 -11.09
CA ALA A 275 -4.94 -8.51 -11.05
C ALA A 275 -4.62 -9.99 -10.79
N ARG A 276 -3.39 -10.44 -11.04
CA ARG A 276 -2.97 -11.83 -10.78
C ARG A 276 -2.73 -12.07 -9.30
N THR A 277 -2.17 -11.07 -8.60
CA THR A 277 -1.81 -11.16 -7.18
C THR A 277 -2.31 -9.96 -6.36
N ALA A 278 -2.25 -10.06 -5.04
CA ALA A 278 -2.71 -9.01 -4.14
C ALA A 278 -1.82 -7.76 -4.23
N ASN A 279 -0.51 -7.94 -4.40
CA ASN A 279 0.45 -6.83 -4.53
C ASN A 279 0.31 -6.13 -5.89
N GLU A 280 0.04 -6.88 -6.98
CA GLU A 280 -0.33 -6.26 -8.27
C GLU A 280 -1.59 -5.40 -8.14
N ALA A 281 -2.60 -5.87 -7.38
CA ALA A 281 -3.81 -5.09 -7.11
C ALA A 281 -3.54 -3.80 -6.29
N GLN A 282 -2.68 -3.89 -5.27
CA GLN A 282 -2.23 -2.76 -4.46
C GLN A 282 -1.51 -1.70 -5.32
N GLN A 283 -0.57 -2.13 -6.17
CA GLN A 283 0.20 -1.25 -7.05
C GLN A 283 -0.69 -0.55 -8.10
N ILE A 284 -1.63 -1.28 -8.72
CA ILE A 284 -2.62 -0.71 -9.64
C ILE A 284 -3.45 0.38 -8.93
N VAL A 285 -3.90 0.10 -7.71
CA VAL A 285 -4.70 1.04 -6.90
C VAL A 285 -3.90 2.27 -6.51
N HIS A 286 -2.68 2.10 -6.02
CA HIS A 286 -1.78 3.20 -5.66
C HIS A 286 -1.52 4.11 -6.87
N ARG A 287 -1.10 3.53 -8.01
CA ARG A 287 -0.82 4.25 -9.27
C ARG A 287 -2.05 4.95 -9.85
N SER A 288 -3.27 4.45 -9.61
CA SER A 288 -4.51 5.11 -10.04
C SER A 288 -4.87 6.37 -9.24
N GLY A 289 -4.41 6.47 -7.99
CA GLY A 289 -4.82 7.52 -7.04
C GLY A 289 -6.32 7.55 -6.68
N TYR A 290 -7.13 6.58 -7.14
CA TYR A 290 -8.59 6.62 -7.03
C TYR A 290 -9.12 6.47 -5.59
N LEU A 291 -8.37 5.90 -4.66
CA LEU A 291 -8.79 5.73 -3.27
C LEU A 291 -8.53 6.98 -2.41
N HIS A 292 -8.78 8.18 -2.95
CA HIS A 292 -8.57 9.44 -2.23
C HIS A 292 -9.54 10.54 -2.74
N PRO A 293 -10.08 11.44 -1.88
CA PRO A 293 -11.07 12.44 -2.30
C PRO A 293 -10.66 13.32 -3.50
N ARG A 294 -9.35 13.61 -3.64
CA ARG A 294 -8.80 14.39 -4.77
C ARG A 294 -9.14 13.80 -6.15
N ALA A 295 -9.28 12.48 -6.27
CA ALA A 295 -9.58 11.82 -7.54
C ALA A 295 -10.95 12.19 -8.12
N TYR A 296 -11.82 12.84 -7.32
CA TYR A 296 -13.22 13.13 -7.66
C TYR A 296 -13.50 14.62 -7.85
N SER A 297 -12.46 15.43 -8.12
CA SER A 297 -12.59 16.86 -8.44
C SER A 297 -13.45 17.12 -9.68
N HIS A 298 -14.23 18.20 -9.64
CA HIS A 298 -15.13 18.65 -10.70
C HIS A 298 -14.44 19.50 -11.78
N SER A 299 -13.18 19.89 -11.58
CA SER A 299 -12.48 20.79 -12.51
C SER A 299 -12.53 20.23 -13.94
N PRO A 300 -12.95 21.00 -14.97
CA PRO A 300 -13.06 20.50 -16.35
C PRO A 300 -11.74 19.98 -16.94
N ALA A 301 -10.59 20.40 -16.39
CA ALA A 301 -9.27 19.91 -16.77
C ALA A 301 -8.81 18.67 -15.97
N HIS A 302 -9.62 18.16 -15.04
CA HIS A 302 -9.28 16.99 -14.23
C HIS A 302 -9.53 15.70 -15.02
N PRO A 303 -8.55 14.77 -15.12
CA PRO A 303 -8.67 13.58 -15.97
C PRO A 303 -9.88 12.70 -15.59
N ASN A 304 -10.25 12.70 -14.31
CA ASN A 304 -11.35 11.89 -13.78
C ASN A 304 -12.70 12.63 -13.73
N VAL A 305 -12.90 13.76 -14.43
CA VAL A 305 -14.13 14.59 -14.30
C VAL A 305 -15.43 13.80 -14.54
N LYS A 306 -15.43 12.78 -15.43
CA LYS A 306 -16.54 11.83 -15.62
C LYS A 306 -17.00 11.15 -14.30
N MET A 307 -16.08 10.96 -13.36
CA MET A 307 -16.27 10.30 -12.07
C MET A 307 -16.49 11.25 -10.88
N ALA A 308 -16.47 12.58 -11.09
CA ALA A 308 -16.56 13.59 -10.04
C ALA A 308 -17.66 13.34 -8.98
N LEU A 309 -17.41 13.76 -7.74
CA LEU A 309 -18.30 13.60 -6.58
C LEU A 309 -18.41 14.91 -5.79
N ASP A 310 -19.59 15.16 -5.24
CA ASP A 310 -19.80 16.11 -4.15
C ASP A 310 -19.74 15.38 -2.80
N PHE A 311 -19.35 16.13 -1.76
CA PHE A 311 -19.40 15.64 -0.39
C PHE A 311 -20.28 16.55 0.47
N LYS A 312 -20.96 15.96 1.45
CA LYS A 312 -21.74 16.66 2.47
C LYS A 312 -21.27 16.18 3.82
N SER A 313 -21.11 17.11 4.76
CA SER A 313 -20.76 16.79 6.13
C SER A 313 -21.95 17.10 7.06
N ILE A 314 -22.24 16.18 7.99
CA ILE A 314 -23.45 16.20 8.81
C ILE A 314 -23.05 16.03 10.29
N PRO A 315 -23.35 16.99 11.18
CA PRO A 315 -23.02 16.86 12.60
C PRO A 315 -23.61 15.59 13.24
N VAL A 316 -22.79 14.83 13.96
CA VAL A 316 -23.18 13.57 14.63
C VAL A 316 -24.36 13.79 15.59
N SER A 317 -24.43 14.95 16.24
CA SER A 317 -25.56 15.36 17.09
C SER A 317 -26.87 15.48 16.31
N LYS A 318 -26.86 16.11 15.12
CA LYS A 318 -28.04 16.21 14.24
C LYS A 318 -28.45 14.87 13.66
N TYR A 319 -27.48 14.02 13.29
CA TYR A 319 -27.75 12.65 12.86
C TYR A 319 -28.49 11.85 13.94
N PHE A 320 -27.99 11.83 15.17
CA PHE A 320 -28.64 11.09 16.25
C PHE A 320 -30.04 11.65 16.57
N ALA A 321 -30.21 12.97 16.62
CA ALA A 321 -31.53 13.59 16.83
C ALA A 321 -32.55 13.22 15.73
N TYR A 322 -32.12 13.13 14.46
CA TYR A 322 -32.98 12.69 13.36
C TYR A 322 -33.34 11.20 13.44
N VAL A 323 -32.37 10.34 13.82
CA VAL A 323 -32.65 8.92 14.07
C VAL A 323 -33.63 8.73 15.21
N ASP A 324 -33.48 9.47 16.31
CA ASP A 324 -34.40 9.41 17.45
C ASP A 324 -35.81 9.87 17.07
N LEU A 325 -35.94 10.98 16.32
CA LEU A 325 -37.22 11.45 15.76
C LEU A 325 -37.89 10.37 14.89
N MET A 326 -37.15 9.73 13.98
CA MET A 326 -37.68 8.70 13.10
C MET A 326 -38.05 7.41 13.85
N ILE A 327 -37.35 7.08 14.95
CA ILE A 327 -37.72 6.00 15.87
C ILE A 327 -38.99 6.34 16.65
N GLU A 328 -39.17 7.58 17.13
CA GLU A 328 -40.40 7.99 17.82
C GLU A 328 -41.63 7.96 16.90
N LYS A 329 -41.49 8.40 15.65
CA LYS A 329 -42.57 8.24 14.64
C LYS A 329 -42.92 6.77 14.40
N LEU A 330 -41.92 5.89 14.37
CA LEU A 330 -42.13 4.45 14.24
C LEU A 330 -42.78 3.83 15.51
N LYS A 331 -42.46 4.31 16.71
CA LYS A 331 -43.18 3.92 17.96
C LYS A 331 -44.64 4.38 17.96
N ARG A 332 -44.97 5.52 17.34
CA ARG A 332 -46.37 5.96 17.17
C ARG A 332 -47.12 4.99 16.24
N MET A 333 -46.53 4.64 15.10
CA MET A 333 -47.06 3.60 14.19
C MET A 333 -47.21 2.23 14.87
N GLN A 334 -46.35 1.88 15.83
CA GLN A 334 -46.44 0.60 16.58
C GLN A 334 -47.80 0.39 17.27
N LEU A 335 -48.51 1.48 17.62
CA LEU A 335 -49.84 1.41 18.25
C LEU A 335 -50.90 0.77 17.33
N GLU A 336 -50.69 0.80 16.01
CA GLU A 336 -51.54 0.16 15.01
C GLU A 336 -51.11 -1.28 14.68
N ILE A 337 -49.91 -1.69 15.12
CA ILE A 337 -49.34 -3.00 14.84
C ILE A 337 -49.80 -4.00 15.91
N PRO A 338 -50.39 -5.14 15.51
CA PRO A 338 -50.71 -6.21 16.45
C PRO A 338 -49.48 -6.65 17.26
N GLN A 339 -49.65 -6.72 18.57
CA GLN A 339 -48.62 -7.21 19.47
C GLN A 339 -48.52 -8.73 19.42
N ALA A 340 -47.52 -9.30 20.10
CA ALA A 340 -46.88 -10.60 19.79
C ALA A 340 -47.72 -11.89 19.99
N HIS A 341 -49.04 -11.82 19.89
CA HIS A 341 -49.99 -12.91 20.04
C HIS A 341 -50.79 -13.19 18.75
N ASP A 342 -51.02 -12.18 17.90
CA ASP A 342 -51.68 -12.34 16.59
C ASP A 342 -50.64 -12.67 15.50
N ASN A 343 -50.25 -13.95 15.47
CA ASN A 343 -49.12 -14.43 14.66
C ASN A 343 -49.37 -14.47 13.13
N ARG A 344 -50.53 -14.04 12.63
CA ARG A 344 -50.91 -14.22 11.21
C ARG A 344 -51.40 -12.98 10.48
N LYS A 345 -51.63 -11.84 11.14
CA LYS A 345 -52.04 -10.62 10.44
C LYS A 345 -50.89 -10.05 9.60
N GLU A 346 -51.12 -9.88 8.31
CA GLU A 346 -50.17 -9.20 7.42
C GLU A 346 -50.11 -7.70 7.74
N ILE A 347 -48.90 -7.15 7.67
CA ILE A 347 -48.65 -5.70 7.80
C ILE A 347 -48.76 -5.00 6.44
N SER A 348 -49.22 -3.75 6.44
CA SER A 348 -49.43 -2.95 5.22
C SER A 348 -48.11 -2.64 4.50
N MET A 349 -48.17 -2.24 3.22
CA MET A 349 -46.97 -1.84 2.48
C MET A 349 -46.31 -0.59 3.09
N GLN A 350 -47.08 0.34 3.62
CA GLN A 350 -46.61 1.51 4.35
C GLN A 350 -45.85 1.11 5.63
N GLN A 351 -46.39 0.18 6.42
CA GLN A 351 -45.73 -0.36 7.62
C GLN A 351 -44.44 -1.12 7.27
N LYS A 352 -44.40 -1.83 6.13
CA LYS A 352 -43.17 -2.46 5.60
C LYS A 352 -42.13 -1.41 5.19
N GLN A 353 -42.56 -0.34 4.52
CA GLN A 353 -41.71 0.75 4.05
C GLN A 353 -41.13 1.58 5.20
N ALA A 354 -41.92 1.88 6.24
CA ALA A 354 -41.46 2.61 7.41
C ALA A 354 -40.22 1.99 8.08
N ILE A 355 -40.16 0.65 8.17
CA ILE A 355 -38.98 -0.07 8.67
C ILE A 355 -37.76 0.04 7.74
N LEU A 356 -37.96 0.17 6.42
CA LEU A 356 -36.86 0.45 5.47
C LEU A 356 -36.38 1.90 5.58
N ASP A 357 -37.30 2.83 5.77
CA ASP A 357 -37.03 4.27 5.87
C ASP A 357 -36.29 4.61 7.18
N VAL A 358 -36.71 4.09 8.34
CA VAL A 358 -35.94 4.25 9.58
C VAL A 358 -34.58 3.55 9.47
N GLY A 359 -34.51 2.40 8.78
CA GLY A 359 -33.22 1.80 8.41
C GLY A 359 -32.33 2.74 7.59
N ASN A 360 -32.92 3.55 6.70
CA ASN A 360 -32.20 4.57 5.94
C ASN A 360 -31.82 5.79 6.76
N ALA A 361 -32.69 6.25 7.67
CA ALA A 361 -32.38 7.29 8.65
C ALA A 361 -31.15 6.93 9.50
N MET A 362 -30.97 5.65 9.84
CA MET A 362 -29.75 5.15 10.52
C MET A 362 -28.51 5.01 9.62
N GLY A 363 -28.65 5.10 8.29
CA GLY A 363 -27.55 4.97 7.32
C GLY A 363 -27.48 3.63 6.55
N TRP A 364 -28.56 2.86 6.47
CA TRP A 364 -28.64 1.64 5.65
C TRP A 364 -29.40 1.85 4.34
N ASN A 365 -28.94 1.26 3.23
CA ASN A 365 -29.69 1.26 1.97
C ASN A 365 -29.55 -0.11 1.30
N GLY A 366 -30.67 -0.83 1.15
CA GLY A 366 -30.71 -2.18 0.58
C GLY A 366 -30.68 -2.21 -0.96
N GLY A 367 -30.53 -1.06 -1.61
CA GLY A 367 -30.39 -0.94 -3.06
C GLY A 367 -31.69 -1.12 -3.83
N LYS A 368 -31.61 -1.64 -5.06
CA LYS A 368 -32.70 -1.60 -6.07
C LYS A 368 -34.05 -2.13 -5.58
N PHE A 369 -34.05 -3.11 -4.68
CA PHE A 369 -35.27 -3.80 -4.20
C PHE A 369 -35.72 -3.36 -2.79
N GLN A 370 -34.96 -2.48 -2.14
CA GLN A 370 -35.17 -1.98 -0.78
C GLN A 370 -34.75 -0.51 -0.73
N ARG A 371 -35.41 0.29 -1.58
CA ARG A 371 -35.20 1.74 -1.65
C ARG A 371 -35.94 2.42 -0.50
N PRO A 372 -35.38 3.50 0.08
CA PRO A 372 -36.18 4.39 0.91
C PRO A 372 -37.27 5.08 0.08
N THR A 373 -38.30 5.59 0.76
CA THR A 373 -39.33 6.46 0.21
C THR A 373 -38.69 7.67 -0.48
N SER A 374 -39.30 8.13 -1.58
CA SER A 374 -38.77 9.28 -2.32
C SER A 374 -39.08 10.58 -1.56
N LEU A 375 -38.07 11.45 -1.43
CA LEU A 375 -38.22 12.81 -0.88
C LEU A 375 -38.83 13.80 -1.89
N ASP A 376 -39.12 13.31 -3.08
CA ASP A 376 -39.66 14.05 -4.21
C ASP A 376 -41.19 14.11 -4.06
N LYS A 377 -41.70 15.25 -3.58
CA LYS A 377 -43.15 15.43 -3.29
C LYS A 377 -44.05 15.39 -4.53
N GLU A 378 -43.51 15.44 -5.75
CA GLU A 378 -44.30 15.14 -6.97
C GLU A 378 -44.55 13.62 -7.14
N LYS A 379 -43.70 12.78 -6.52
CA LYS A 379 -43.75 11.31 -6.61
C LYS A 379 -44.34 10.67 -5.35
N VAL A 380 -44.15 11.29 -4.19
CA VAL A 380 -44.75 10.90 -2.91
C VAL A 380 -45.17 12.19 -2.19
N PRO A 381 -46.41 12.70 -2.41
CA PRO A 381 -46.87 13.93 -1.78
C PRO A 381 -46.91 13.82 -0.26
N ASP A 382 -47.46 12.70 0.23
CA ASP A 382 -47.74 12.39 1.62
C ASP A 382 -46.86 11.21 2.10
N PRO A 383 -45.58 11.45 2.48
CA PRO A 383 -44.74 10.41 3.05
C PRO A 383 -45.20 10.10 4.48
N TRP A 384 -45.24 8.81 4.85
CA TRP A 384 -45.86 8.32 6.10
C TRP A 384 -45.39 9.06 7.36
N TRP A 385 -44.15 9.55 7.41
CA TRP A 385 -43.62 10.23 8.59
C TRP A 385 -44.28 11.59 8.89
N GLU A 386 -44.99 12.20 7.94
CA GLU A 386 -45.77 13.43 8.18
C GLU A 386 -47.08 13.15 8.94
N GLU A 387 -47.64 11.93 8.86
CA GLU A 387 -48.85 11.54 9.60
C GLU A 387 -48.60 11.43 11.13
N TYR A 388 -47.39 10.99 11.52
CA TYR A 388 -47.05 10.73 12.92
C TYR A 388 -46.42 11.94 13.64
N GLY A 389 -46.85 13.15 13.27
CA GLY A 389 -46.48 14.44 13.88
C GLY A 389 -45.41 15.22 13.11
N ASP A 390 -44.97 16.34 13.68
CA ASP A 390 -44.14 17.37 13.05
C ASP A 390 -43.02 16.85 12.13
N GLY A 391 -42.93 17.41 10.93
CA GLY A 391 -41.89 17.09 9.95
C GLY A 391 -40.50 17.53 10.41
N TRP A 392 -39.46 17.00 9.75
CA TRP A 392 -38.09 17.47 10.01
C TRP A 392 -37.90 18.88 9.44
N THR A 393 -37.75 19.86 10.33
CA THR A 393 -37.42 21.24 9.94
C THR A 393 -36.07 21.24 9.18
N PRO A 394 -36.04 21.66 7.90
CA PRO A 394 -34.79 21.71 7.15
C PRO A 394 -33.76 22.65 7.82
N PRO A 395 -32.46 22.39 7.68
CA PRO A 395 -31.44 23.35 8.07
C PRO A 395 -31.66 24.69 7.34
N THR A 396 -31.38 25.80 8.02
CA THR A 396 -31.42 27.14 7.40
C THR A 396 -30.42 27.25 6.25
N GLU A 397 -30.56 28.23 5.34
CA GLU A 397 -29.62 28.37 4.21
C GLU A 397 -28.15 28.52 4.65
N ALA A 398 -27.92 29.16 5.80
CA ALA A 398 -26.60 29.27 6.44
C ALA A 398 -26.01 27.91 6.86
N GLU A 399 -26.85 26.91 7.08
CA GLU A 399 -26.47 25.52 7.40
C GLU A 399 -26.48 24.61 6.16
N ALA A 400 -27.33 24.91 5.16
CA ALA A 400 -27.28 24.27 3.83
C ALA A 400 -25.95 24.55 3.11
N ALA A 401 -25.26 25.63 3.47
CA ALA A 401 -23.87 25.91 3.11
C ALA A 401 -22.83 24.87 3.60
N LEU A 402 -23.25 23.80 4.32
CA LEU A 402 -22.42 22.60 4.58
C LEU A 402 -22.22 21.69 3.36
N ARG A 403 -22.82 22.00 2.19
CA ARG A 403 -22.40 21.44 0.91
C ARG A 403 -21.00 21.95 0.56
N ARG A 404 -19.98 21.13 0.86
CA ARG A 404 -18.56 21.45 0.75
C ARG A 404 -17.96 20.71 -0.45
N SER A 405 -17.19 21.38 -1.30
CA SER A 405 -16.44 20.69 -2.35
C SER A 405 -15.41 19.73 -1.72
N PRO A 406 -14.85 18.79 -2.50
CA PRO A 406 -13.74 17.95 -2.05
C PRO A 406 -12.51 18.73 -1.51
N LEU A 407 -12.44 20.05 -1.75
CA LEU A 407 -11.38 20.95 -1.29
C LEU A 407 -11.80 21.79 -0.06
N ASP A 408 -13.09 22.06 0.14
CA ASP A 408 -13.59 22.82 1.31
C ASP A 408 -13.61 21.96 2.60
N LEU A 409 -13.57 20.63 2.43
CA LEU A 409 -13.19 19.69 3.50
C LEU A 409 -11.72 19.84 3.95
N TRP A 410 -10.88 20.57 3.19
CA TRP A 410 -9.43 20.67 3.42
C TRP A 410 -8.90 22.10 3.62
N GLU A 411 -9.61 23.12 3.12
CA GLU A 411 -9.15 24.52 3.22
C GLU A 411 -8.79 24.95 4.66
N ARG A 412 -7.59 25.55 4.78
CA ARG A 412 -6.98 26.19 5.96
C ARG A 412 -6.35 25.30 7.05
N LEU A 413 -5.71 24.18 6.70
CA LEU A 413 -4.62 23.62 7.51
C LEU A 413 -3.32 23.50 6.72
N TYR A 414 -2.44 24.48 6.93
CA TYR A 414 -1.00 24.29 6.72
C TYR A 414 -0.46 23.47 7.91
N PRO A 415 0.51 22.55 7.72
CA PRO A 415 1.13 21.81 8.83
C PRO A 415 1.65 22.74 9.95
N LEU A 416 1.60 22.29 11.20
CA LEU A 416 2.20 23.01 12.33
C LEU A 416 3.71 23.19 12.09
N GLY A 417 4.17 24.45 12.10
CA GLY A 417 5.51 24.88 11.72
C GLY A 417 5.56 25.67 10.41
N SER A 418 4.45 25.76 9.67
CA SER A 418 4.38 26.48 8.39
C SER A 418 4.26 27.99 8.53
N TYR A 419 4.84 28.71 7.58
CA TYR A 419 4.75 30.16 7.48
C TYR A 419 3.50 30.62 6.70
N LEU A 420 2.68 31.46 7.33
CA LEU A 420 1.48 32.09 6.75
C LEU A 420 1.77 33.56 6.43
N ASN A 421 1.29 34.10 5.31
CA ASN A 421 1.31 35.55 5.09
C ASN A 421 0.24 36.22 5.96
N VAL A 422 0.63 37.22 6.75
CA VAL A 422 -0.24 37.93 7.70
C VAL A 422 -0.27 39.45 7.50
N ALA A 423 0.26 39.97 6.38
CA ALA A 423 0.17 41.39 6.05
C ALA A 423 0.03 41.69 4.55
N GLY A 424 -0.58 42.83 4.25
CA GLY A 424 -0.95 43.24 2.89
C GLY A 424 0.23 43.63 1.99
N THR A 425 -0.05 43.72 0.69
CA THR A 425 0.92 43.87 -0.41
C THR A 425 1.97 44.99 -0.28
N LYS A 426 1.70 46.04 0.52
CA LYS A 426 2.64 47.15 0.76
C LYS A 426 3.70 46.87 1.85
N LYS A 427 3.45 45.93 2.75
CA LYS A 427 4.37 45.49 3.82
C LYS A 427 4.09 44.02 4.16
N PRO A 428 4.46 43.06 3.29
CA PRO A 428 4.23 41.64 3.56
C PRO A 428 5.01 41.19 4.81
N SER A 429 4.45 40.28 5.59
CA SER A 429 5.13 39.61 6.71
C SER A 429 4.64 38.17 6.86
N LEU A 430 5.55 37.25 7.21
CA LEU A 430 5.23 35.86 7.48
C LEU A 430 5.08 35.62 8.99
N GLN A 431 4.18 34.72 9.37
CA GLN A 431 4.03 34.22 10.73
C GLN A 431 4.07 32.69 10.75
N CYS A 432 4.88 32.09 11.62
CA CYS A 432 4.81 30.64 11.86
C CYS A 432 3.52 30.27 12.60
N ASN A 433 2.75 29.31 12.09
CA ASN A 433 1.49 28.87 12.68
C ASN A 433 1.63 27.99 13.95
N LEU A 434 2.86 27.58 14.32
CA LEU A 434 3.15 26.83 15.54
C LEU A 434 3.68 27.73 16.65
N CYS A 435 4.79 28.44 16.42
CA CYS A 435 5.44 29.28 17.44
C CYS A 435 5.00 30.75 17.42
N GLY A 436 4.14 31.16 16.48
CA GLY A 436 3.58 32.51 16.40
C GLY A 436 4.56 33.62 16.00
N ILE A 437 5.86 33.32 15.85
CA ILE A 437 6.91 34.30 15.52
C ILE A 437 6.64 34.92 14.14
N LYS A 438 6.77 36.25 14.03
CA LYS A 438 6.61 37.03 12.80
C LYS A 438 7.94 37.55 12.27
N SER A 439 8.10 37.53 10.94
CA SER A 439 9.25 38.14 10.25
C SER A 439 9.24 39.66 10.43
N ARG A 440 10.36 40.23 10.88
CA ARG A 440 10.55 41.63 11.23
C ARG A 440 10.96 42.48 10.02
N SER A 441 11.63 41.88 9.02
CA SER A 441 11.95 42.52 7.73
C SER A 441 11.58 41.65 6.53
N GLN A 442 11.64 42.24 5.32
CA GLN A 442 11.50 41.49 4.07
C GLN A 442 12.68 40.54 3.83
N GLU A 443 13.89 40.86 4.31
CA GLU A 443 15.04 39.96 4.18
C GLU A 443 14.87 38.73 5.07
N GLU A 444 14.37 38.90 6.30
CA GLU A 444 14.05 37.78 7.20
C GLU A 444 12.97 36.87 6.57
N MET A 445 11.94 37.44 5.96
CA MET A 445 10.96 36.69 5.17
C MET A 445 11.62 35.87 4.04
N VAL A 446 12.49 36.50 3.24
CA VAL A 446 13.15 35.83 2.12
C VAL A 446 14.08 34.72 2.63
N LEU A 447 14.79 34.93 3.75
CA LEU A 447 15.61 33.91 4.39
C LEU A 447 14.77 32.72 4.90
N TRP A 448 13.64 32.96 5.58
CA TRP A 448 12.74 31.89 6.04
C TRP A 448 12.16 31.08 4.87
N LEU A 449 11.73 31.74 3.79
CA LEU A 449 11.28 31.06 2.57
C LEU A 449 12.41 30.28 1.89
N THR A 450 13.62 30.83 1.87
CA THR A 450 14.80 30.18 1.26
C THR A 450 15.23 28.93 2.02
N ASP A 451 15.27 29.00 3.35
CA ASP A 451 15.50 27.86 4.25
C ASP A 451 14.40 26.79 4.12
N TRP A 452 13.14 27.21 4.10
CA TRP A 452 12.00 26.30 3.93
C TRP A 452 12.00 25.59 2.57
N ILE A 453 12.31 26.29 1.48
CA ILE A 453 12.43 25.71 0.13
C ILE A 453 13.58 24.69 0.07
N ARG A 454 14.73 24.97 0.69
CA ARG A 454 15.84 24.00 0.81
C ARG A 454 15.44 22.76 1.60
N LYS A 455 14.72 22.93 2.72
CA LYS A 455 14.20 21.82 3.55
C LYS A 455 13.12 20.99 2.85
N LEU A 456 12.55 21.48 1.75
CA LEU A 456 11.65 20.73 0.87
C LEU A 456 12.38 20.05 -0.31
N GLY A 457 13.71 20.11 -0.37
CA GLY A 457 14.51 19.54 -1.47
C GLY A 457 14.33 20.26 -2.82
N LEU A 458 13.68 21.42 -2.84
CA LEU A 458 13.35 22.12 -4.07
C LEU A 458 14.49 23.06 -4.52
N PRO A 459 14.89 23.02 -5.81
CA PRO A 459 15.96 23.89 -6.31
C PRO A 459 15.53 25.36 -6.27
N LEU A 460 16.35 26.18 -5.61
CA LEU A 460 16.24 27.63 -5.67
C LEU A 460 16.71 28.11 -7.05
N LEU A 461 15.82 28.66 -7.86
CA LEU A 461 16.14 29.29 -9.15
C LEU A 461 17.38 30.19 -9.01
N GLU A 462 18.33 30.07 -9.94
CA GLU A 462 19.57 30.85 -9.91
C GLU A 462 19.30 32.36 -10.00
N GLU A 463 20.23 33.20 -9.55
CA GLU A 463 19.98 34.63 -9.51
C GLU A 463 19.72 35.23 -10.91
N HIS A 464 20.35 34.70 -11.95
CA HIS A 464 20.03 35.06 -13.33
C HIS A 464 18.56 34.77 -13.68
N GLN A 465 18.06 33.57 -13.36
CA GLN A 465 16.68 33.16 -13.60
C GLN A 465 15.68 33.98 -12.76
N ARG A 466 16.02 34.29 -11.50
CA ARG A 466 15.21 35.17 -10.62
C ARG A 466 15.09 36.60 -11.17
N ARG A 467 16.08 37.07 -11.93
CA ARG A 467 16.07 38.39 -12.59
C ARG A 467 15.30 38.42 -13.92
N THR A 468 15.06 37.27 -14.57
CA THR A 468 14.39 37.20 -15.89
C THR A 468 12.91 36.81 -15.86
N VAL A 469 12.41 36.18 -14.80
CA VAL A 469 10.97 35.87 -14.67
C VAL A 469 10.13 37.11 -14.35
N PRO A 470 8.88 37.22 -14.85
CA PRO A 470 7.96 38.30 -14.47
C PRO A 470 7.73 38.34 -12.96
N GLY A 471 8.00 39.50 -12.34
CA GLY A 471 7.86 39.70 -10.89
C GLY A 471 9.16 39.57 -10.07
N GLY A 472 10.31 39.30 -10.71
CA GLY A 472 11.62 39.23 -10.05
C GLY A 472 12.06 40.53 -9.35
N TRP A 473 12.63 40.39 -8.14
CA TRP A 473 13.24 41.47 -7.36
C TRP A 473 14.70 41.71 -7.78
N SER A 474 15.20 42.94 -7.58
CA SER A 474 16.62 43.29 -7.79
C SER A 474 17.13 44.28 -6.74
N LYS A 475 18.38 44.10 -6.28
CA LYS A 475 19.09 45.05 -5.40
C LYS A 475 19.19 46.45 -6.01
N ASP A 476 19.35 46.52 -7.33
CA ASP A 476 19.65 47.78 -8.04
C ASP A 476 18.40 48.61 -8.35
N ASN A 477 17.19 48.10 -8.02
CA ASN A 477 15.94 48.84 -8.18
C ASN A 477 14.89 48.40 -7.13
N PRO A 478 14.93 48.95 -5.90
CA PRO A 478 14.03 48.57 -4.81
C PRO A 478 12.55 48.90 -5.06
N ASN A 479 12.22 49.66 -6.11
CA ASN A 479 10.84 50.02 -6.44
C ASN A 479 10.11 48.95 -7.27
N LYS A 480 10.79 47.90 -7.74
CA LYS A 480 10.13 46.70 -8.31
C LYS A 480 9.58 45.81 -7.20
N ILE A 481 8.33 46.09 -6.79
CA ILE A 481 7.56 45.24 -5.88
C ILE A 481 7.26 43.89 -6.58
N PRO A 482 7.66 42.74 -6.00
CA PRO A 482 7.19 41.44 -6.45
C PRO A 482 5.68 41.36 -6.20
N THR A 483 4.88 41.29 -7.26
CA THR A 483 3.43 41.13 -7.12
C THR A 483 3.14 39.66 -6.81
N PRO A 484 2.64 39.31 -5.60
CA PRO A 484 2.21 37.94 -5.34
C PRO A 484 0.99 37.65 -6.20
N CYS A 485 0.86 36.42 -6.73
CA CYS A 485 -0.29 36.04 -7.55
C CYS A 485 -1.61 36.42 -6.85
N SER A 486 -2.38 37.30 -7.48
CA SER A 486 -3.70 37.72 -6.98
C SER A 486 -4.66 36.54 -6.97
N SER A 487 -5.51 36.46 -5.96
CA SER A 487 -6.61 35.50 -5.89
C SER A 487 -7.46 35.52 -7.17
N PRO A 488 -7.97 34.37 -7.64
CA PRO A 488 -8.83 34.32 -8.83
C PRO A 488 -10.18 34.99 -8.53
N ASN A 489 -10.32 36.25 -8.93
CA ASN A 489 -11.61 36.93 -8.93
C ASN A 489 -12.54 36.32 -9.99
N ARG A 490 -13.84 36.35 -9.71
CA ARG A 490 -14.88 35.95 -10.66
C ARG A 490 -14.94 36.93 -11.83
N ASN A 491 -15.26 36.39 -13.01
CA ASN A 491 -15.56 37.08 -14.27
C ASN A 491 -14.37 37.82 -14.91
N ASP A 492 -13.91 37.31 -16.05
CA ASP A 492 -14.22 37.99 -17.31
C ASP A 492 -14.09 37.05 -18.52
N ALA A 493 -14.76 37.37 -19.62
CA ALA A 493 -14.91 36.48 -20.77
C ALA A 493 -14.18 36.97 -22.04
N GLY A 494 -13.27 36.13 -22.55
CA GLY A 494 -12.93 36.05 -23.98
C GLY A 494 -11.86 37.01 -24.53
N LYS A 495 -10.77 36.44 -25.03
CA LYS A 495 -10.15 36.78 -26.33
C LYS A 495 -9.19 35.69 -26.81
N GLN A 496 -8.98 35.61 -28.12
CA GLN A 496 -8.15 34.61 -28.80
C GLN A 496 -6.79 35.17 -29.23
N THR A 497 -5.74 34.33 -29.25
CA THR A 497 -4.63 34.30 -30.25
C THR A 497 -3.82 33.01 -30.00
N LYS A 498 -3.80 32.02 -30.90
CA LYS A 498 -2.94 31.83 -32.10
C LYS A 498 -1.47 31.42 -31.81
N ALA A 499 -1.08 30.22 -32.26
CA ALA A 499 0.30 29.70 -32.37
C ALA A 499 0.90 29.99 -33.77
N PRO A 500 2.24 29.88 -33.98
CA PRO A 500 2.86 28.72 -34.68
C PRO A 500 4.35 28.45 -34.24
N PRO A 501 5.27 27.82 -35.02
CA PRO A 501 5.36 26.40 -35.49
C PRO A 501 6.75 25.69 -35.24
N GLU A 502 6.92 24.44 -35.71
CA GLU A 502 8.22 23.69 -35.81
C GLU A 502 8.98 23.94 -37.14
N PRO A 503 10.32 23.64 -37.24
CA PRO A 503 10.83 22.38 -37.87
C PRO A 503 12.22 21.87 -37.32
N GLY A 504 12.87 20.78 -37.76
CA GLY A 504 12.46 19.64 -38.61
C GLY A 504 13.60 18.85 -39.34
N SER A 505 13.98 17.65 -38.85
CA SER A 505 14.69 16.51 -39.53
C SER A 505 16.20 16.54 -39.93
N LYS A 506 16.94 15.41 -39.71
CA LYS A 506 17.79 14.63 -40.70
C LYS A 506 18.74 13.56 -40.09
N SER A 507 19.26 12.63 -40.92
CA SER A 507 20.20 11.47 -40.67
C SER A 507 20.76 10.96 -42.04
N PRO A 508 21.45 9.79 -42.26
CA PRO A 508 22.00 8.72 -41.39
C PRO A 508 23.42 8.16 -41.84
N SER A 509 23.76 6.87 -41.51
CA SER A 509 24.79 5.96 -42.15
C SER A 509 26.27 6.05 -41.66
N LYS A 510 27.17 5.03 -41.75
CA LYS A 510 27.14 3.57 -42.09
C LYS A 510 28.43 2.85 -41.52
N GLY A 511 28.49 1.50 -41.50
CA GLY A 511 29.64 0.67 -40.97
C GLY A 511 30.77 0.34 -41.98
N PRO A 512 31.80 -0.49 -41.63
CA PRO A 512 31.71 -1.97 -41.76
C PRO A 512 32.56 -2.83 -40.75
N THR A 513 32.86 -4.10 -41.09
CA THR A 513 33.34 -5.21 -40.19
C THR A 513 34.54 -6.00 -40.77
N ILE A 514 35.35 -6.74 -39.95
CA ILE A 514 36.10 -7.98 -40.33
C ILE A 514 36.69 -8.76 -39.11
N ARG A 515 36.99 -10.06 -39.25
CA ARG A 515 37.72 -11.00 -38.33
C ARG A 515 38.62 -11.95 -39.17
N PRO A 516 39.73 -12.55 -38.66
CA PRO A 516 39.70 -14.01 -38.29
C PRO A 516 40.76 -14.56 -37.28
N LYS A 517 40.41 -15.68 -36.59
CA LYS A 517 41.20 -16.92 -36.19
C LYS A 517 42.63 -16.78 -35.59
N SER A 518 43.13 -17.62 -34.65
CA SER A 518 42.64 -18.72 -33.76
C SER A 518 43.71 -18.96 -32.64
N SER A 519 43.99 -20.08 -31.93
CA SER A 519 43.61 -21.51 -31.97
C SER A 519 43.99 -22.30 -30.67
N ARG A 520 43.23 -23.36 -30.34
CA ARG A 520 43.50 -24.55 -29.46
C ARG A 520 44.45 -24.49 -28.24
N GLY A 521 43.87 -24.76 -27.06
CA GLY A 521 44.48 -25.41 -25.88
C GLY A 521 43.36 -25.91 -24.94
N LYS A 522 43.55 -27.01 -24.19
CA LYS A 522 42.50 -27.61 -23.33
C LYS A 522 42.98 -27.84 -21.89
N SER A 523 42.18 -27.39 -20.93
CA SER A 523 41.97 -28.02 -19.62
C SER A 523 40.49 -27.85 -19.26
N GLU A 524 39.92 -28.75 -18.47
CA GLU A 524 38.48 -28.77 -18.18
C GLU A 524 38.23 -28.46 -16.69
N GLY A 525 37.47 -27.40 -16.42
CA GLY A 525 37.12 -26.96 -15.07
C GLY A 525 36.24 -25.71 -15.07
N LEU A 526 35.05 -25.82 -14.46
CA LEU A 526 34.03 -24.79 -14.18
C LEU A 526 33.51 -23.87 -15.31
N SER A 527 34.32 -23.29 -16.21
CA SER A 527 33.88 -22.18 -17.08
C SER A 527 32.64 -22.52 -17.92
N LYS A 528 32.61 -23.72 -18.51
CA LYS A 528 31.56 -24.17 -19.45
C LYS A 528 30.14 -23.87 -19.01
N LYS A 529 29.84 -24.02 -17.71
CA LYS A 529 28.48 -23.80 -17.19
C LYS A 529 28.16 -22.30 -17.09
N VAL A 530 29.13 -21.50 -16.66
CA VAL A 530 29.05 -20.03 -16.67
C VAL A 530 28.95 -19.49 -18.10
N ASP A 531 29.70 -20.08 -19.05
CA ASP A 531 29.62 -19.75 -20.48
C ASP A 531 28.25 -20.12 -21.09
N GLU A 532 27.66 -21.25 -20.69
CA GLU A 532 26.32 -21.69 -21.09
C GLU A 532 25.20 -20.79 -20.50
N ASP A 533 25.32 -20.38 -19.23
CA ASP A 533 24.40 -19.45 -18.58
C ASP A 533 24.49 -18.03 -19.20
N LEU A 534 25.71 -17.55 -19.50
CA LEU A 534 25.94 -16.28 -20.21
C LEU A 534 25.42 -16.31 -21.67
N GLU A 535 25.46 -17.47 -22.35
CA GLU A 535 24.83 -17.65 -23.65
C GLU A 535 23.29 -17.66 -23.57
N GLN A 536 22.67 -18.13 -22.48
CA GLN A 536 21.22 -17.97 -22.28
C GLN A 536 20.86 -16.50 -22.04
N ILE A 537 21.61 -15.78 -21.20
CA ILE A 537 21.40 -14.35 -20.92
C ILE A 537 21.50 -13.52 -22.21
N ARG A 538 22.48 -13.80 -23.07
CA ARG A 538 22.65 -13.17 -24.39
C ARG A 538 21.54 -13.50 -25.40
N LYS A 539 20.87 -14.65 -25.27
CA LYS A 539 19.77 -15.07 -26.16
C LYS A 539 18.39 -14.61 -25.68
N GLY A 540 18.26 -14.17 -24.43
CA GLY A 540 17.00 -13.64 -23.88
C GLY A 540 16.70 -12.17 -24.22
N THR A 541 17.72 -11.38 -24.60
CA THR A 541 17.61 -9.91 -24.69
C THR A 541 17.29 -9.41 -26.10
N SER A 542 16.00 -9.43 -26.46
CA SER A 542 15.46 -8.68 -27.61
C SER A 542 14.39 -7.65 -27.21
N SER A 543 14.56 -7.01 -26.06
CA SER A 543 13.91 -5.74 -25.69
C SER A 543 14.97 -4.80 -25.10
N THR A 544 14.93 -3.54 -25.49
CA THR A 544 15.86 -2.49 -25.02
C THR A 544 15.67 -2.26 -23.53
N SER A 545 16.68 -2.64 -22.72
CA SER A 545 16.72 -2.28 -21.30
C SER A 545 16.98 -0.78 -21.13
N ARG A 546 16.19 -0.13 -20.27
CA ARG A 546 16.65 1.08 -19.59
C ARG A 546 17.58 0.68 -18.45
N LYS A 547 18.49 1.58 -18.08
CA LYS A 547 18.99 1.60 -16.71
C LYS A 547 17.93 2.25 -15.83
N GLU A 548 17.72 1.72 -14.64
CA GLU A 548 16.82 2.27 -13.63
C GLU A 548 17.65 3.00 -12.56
N THR A 549 17.15 4.11 -12.03
CA THR A 549 17.87 4.89 -11.01
C THR A 549 17.76 4.26 -9.62
N LEU A 550 18.59 4.72 -8.66
CA LEU A 550 18.47 4.34 -7.24
C LEU A 550 17.04 4.53 -6.71
N GLU A 551 16.42 5.67 -7.05
CA GLU A 551 15.06 6.03 -6.66
C GLU A 551 14.02 5.12 -7.29
N GLU A 552 14.19 4.74 -8.57
CA GLU A 552 13.31 3.79 -9.27
C GLU A 552 13.45 2.36 -8.71
N LEU A 553 14.66 1.92 -8.37
CA LEU A 553 14.90 0.60 -7.76
C LEU A 553 14.25 0.48 -6.37
N LEU A 554 14.39 1.51 -5.54
CA LEU A 554 13.82 1.54 -4.19
C LEU A 554 12.30 1.72 -4.19
N ALA A 555 11.73 2.43 -5.16
CA ALA A 555 10.29 2.63 -5.29
C ALA A 555 9.49 1.38 -5.74
N ASN A 556 10.16 0.27 -6.09
CA ASN A 556 9.52 -0.90 -6.70
C ASN A 556 9.49 -2.18 -5.85
N PHE A 557 10.15 -2.24 -4.68
CA PHE A 557 10.26 -3.47 -3.87
C PHE A 557 9.86 -3.29 -2.39
N GLN A 558 9.27 -4.33 -1.81
CA GLN A 558 8.84 -4.43 -0.41
C GLN A 558 9.80 -5.31 0.42
N GLU A 559 9.75 -5.13 1.74
CA GLU A 559 10.68 -5.71 2.70
C GLU A 559 10.47 -7.21 2.92
N ASP A 560 11.55 -7.99 2.81
CA ASP A 560 11.96 -8.93 3.87
C ASP A 560 13.46 -9.23 3.73
N LYS A 561 14.27 -8.90 4.74
CA LYS A 561 15.75 -9.04 4.78
C LYS A 561 16.48 -8.69 3.48
N ARG A 562 16.72 -7.40 3.22
CA ARG A 562 17.48 -6.97 2.02
C ARG A 562 18.95 -7.45 2.11
N VAL A 563 19.40 -8.13 1.05
CA VAL A 563 20.76 -8.67 0.88
C VAL A 563 21.31 -8.25 -0.50
N GLY A 564 22.62 -8.28 -0.68
CA GLY A 564 23.25 -7.82 -1.92
C GLY A 564 22.96 -6.35 -2.25
N TRP A 565 22.98 -5.99 -3.54
CA TRP A 565 22.91 -4.59 -4.01
C TRP A 565 21.71 -3.78 -3.50
N LEU A 566 20.56 -4.41 -3.24
CA LEU A 566 19.39 -3.70 -2.73
C LEU A 566 19.49 -3.41 -1.21
N GLY A 567 20.09 -4.32 -0.43
CA GLY A 567 20.42 -4.07 0.98
C GLY A 567 21.60 -3.10 1.15
N PHE A 568 22.49 -3.05 0.15
CA PHE A 568 23.53 -2.03 0.05
C PHE A 568 22.93 -0.65 -0.21
N ALA A 569 22.00 -0.54 -1.17
CA ALA A 569 21.29 0.70 -1.50
C ALA A 569 20.52 1.30 -0.31
N GLU A 570 19.78 0.46 0.41
CA GLU A 570 19.09 0.83 1.65
C GLU A 570 20.08 1.35 2.70
N PHE A 571 21.09 0.54 3.04
CA PHE A 571 22.12 0.89 4.02
C PHE A 571 22.84 2.21 3.68
N LEU A 572 23.19 2.43 2.41
CA LEU A 572 23.84 3.68 1.96
C LEU A 572 22.96 4.92 2.17
N LEU A 573 21.63 4.80 2.13
CA LEU A 573 20.72 5.91 2.40
C LEU A 573 20.46 6.09 3.89
N GLU A 574 20.21 5.01 4.64
CA GLU A 574 20.03 5.06 6.10
C GLU A 574 21.23 5.70 6.82
N GLN A 575 22.44 5.38 6.35
CA GLN A 575 23.69 5.88 6.91
C GLN A 575 24.18 7.19 6.28
N ASN A 576 23.43 7.77 5.35
CA ASN A 576 23.80 8.97 4.58
C ASN A 576 25.21 8.84 3.93
N LEU A 577 25.48 7.68 3.35
CA LEU A 577 26.75 7.29 2.71
C LEU A 577 26.68 7.28 1.17
N PHE A 578 25.50 7.40 0.54
CA PHE A 578 25.39 7.28 -0.92
C PHE A 578 26.26 8.29 -1.69
N ASP A 579 26.41 9.50 -1.15
CA ASP A 579 27.28 10.56 -1.69
C ASP A 579 28.67 10.64 -1.00
N ASP A 580 29.04 9.65 -0.16
CA ASP A 580 30.32 9.67 0.57
C ASP A 580 31.51 9.38 -0.36
N ASN A 581 32.21 10.44 -0.74
CA ASN A 581 33.40 10.41 -1.58
C ASN A 581 34.72 10.38 -0.78
N SER A 582 34.70 10.21 0.55
CA SER A 582 35.91 10.20 1.38
C SER A 582 36.88 9.06 1.04
N GLY A 583 36.37 7.96 0.47
CA GLY A 583 37.13 6.80 -0.02
C GLY A 583 37.87 7.04 -1.34
N HIS A 584 38.56 8.16 -1.54
CA HIS A 584 39.33 8.37 -2.78
C HIS A 584 40.54 7.44 -2.88
N ILE A 585 40.61 6.70 -4.00
CA ILE A 585 41.78 5.93 -4.47
C ILE A 585 42.81 6.92 -5.03
N PRO A 586 44.14 6.69 -4.88
CA PRO A 586 45.16 7.48 -5.56
C PRO A 586 44.90 7.56 -7.09
N PRO A 587 44.96 8.75 -7.71
CA PRO A 587 44.53 8.96 -9.11
C PRO A 587 45.40 8.23 -10.15
N ASP A 588 46.55 7.73 -9.72
CA ASP A 588 47.52 6.92 -10.43
C ASP A 588 47.22 5.40 -10.41
N LEU A 589 46.35 4.92 -9.50
CA LEU A 589 45.97 3.51 -9.40
C LEU A 589 44.70 3.21 -10.23
N VAL A 590 44.90 2.66 -11.43
CA VAL A 590 43.80 2.25 -12.34
C VAL A 590 43.25 0.88 -11.96
N ILE A 591 42.19 0.84 -11.15
CA ILE A 591 41.46 -0.39 -10.83
C ILE A 591 40.58 -0.81 -12.03
N PRO A 592 40.67 -2.04 -12.57
CA PRO A 592 39.78 -2.54 -13.62
C PRO A 592 38.36 -2.75 -13.09
N THR A 593 37.42 -1.91 -13.53
CA THR A 593 36.01 -1.96 -13.11
C THR A 593 35.06 -2.46 -14.20
N VAL A 594 34.06 -3.22 -13.80
CA VAL A 594 32.83 -3.48 -14.57
C VAL A 594 31.65 -2.72 -13.97
N SER A 595 30.65 -2.42 -14.81
CA SER A 595 29.32 -1.99 -14.40
C SER A 595 28.30 -3.01 -14.93
N PRO A 596 27.92 -4.02 -14.13
CA PRO A 596 26.82 -4.95 -14.46
C PRO A 596 25.49 -4.22 -14.72
N PRO A 597 24.50 -4.86 -15.35
CA PRO A 597 23.17 -4.25 -15.53
C PRO A 597 22.48 -3.92 -14.21
N ASP A 598 22.75 -4.71 -13.17
CA ASP A 598 22.04 -4.74 -11.89
C ASP A 598 22.81 -4.03 -10.75
N ILE A 599 23.77 -3.17 -11.09
CA ILE A 599 24.52 -2.33 -10.14
C ILE A 599 23.82 -0.96 -9.96
N LEU A 600 23.98 -0.35 -8.79
CA LEU A 600 23.51 1.01 -8.52
C LEU A 600 24.17 2.00 -9.49
N ASP A 601 23.42 2.97 -10.00
CA ASP A 601 23.97 3.92 -10.98
C ASP A 601 25.04 4.82 -10.33
N GLY A 602 26.05 5.19 -11.12
CA GLY A 602 27.30 5.79 -10.63
C GLY A 602 28.32 4.80 -10.04
N TRP A 603 27.87 3.67 -9.45
CA TRP A 603 28.75 2.68 -8.81
C TRP A 603 29.43 1.73 -9.81
N LYS A 604 30.54 1.13 -9.36
CA LYS A 604 31.45 0.29 -10.15
C LYS A 604 32.07 -0.81 -9.27
N VAL A 605 32.30 -1.99 -9.85
CA VAL A 605 32.86 -3.16 -9.14
C VAL A 605 34.11 -3.66 -9.85
N SER A 606 35.17 -3.99 -9.12
CA SER A 606 36.32 -4.71 -9.68
C SER A 606 36.12 -6.22 -9.57
N HIS A 607 36.06 -6.93 -10.69
CA HIS A 607 35.99 -8.39 -10.71
C HIS A 607 37.37 -9.00 -11.02
N GLY A 608 37.85 -9.90 -10.15
CA GLY A 608 39.15 -10.57 -10.32
C GLY A 608 40.40 -9.69 -10.13
N PHE A 609 40.25 -8.44 -9.67
CA PHE A 609 41.38 -7.54 -9.41
C PHE A 609 42.15 -7.89 -8.13
N ILE A 610 41.44 -8.10 -7.02
CA ILE A 610 42.04 -8.60 -5.79
C ILE A 610 42.35 -10.09 -5.97
N LYS A 611 43.61 -10.47 -5.71
CA LYS A 611 44.06 -11.85 -5.83
C LYS A 611 43.35 -12.75 -4.82
N GLY A 612 42.64 -13.77 -5.33
CA GLY A 612 41.92 -14.78 -4.54
C GLY A 612 42.84 -15.81 -3.88
N ASP A 613 43.70 -15.36 -2.97
CA ASP A 613 44.42 -16.20 -2.00
C ASP A 613 43.97 -15.88 -0.57
N GLY A 614 44.44 -16.65 0.43
CA GLY A 614 44.09 -16.46 1.84
C GLY A 614 44.53 -15.13 2.48
N ASN A 615 45.03 -14.18 1.70
CA ASN A 615 45.26 -12.79 2.10
C ASN A 615 44.25 -11.80 1.50
N CYS A 616 43.23 -12.27 0.77
CA CYS A 616 42.29 -11.44 -0.01
C CYS A 616 41.71 -10.23 0.77
N LEU A 617 41.30 -10.40 2.03
CA LEU A 617 40.83 -9.29 2.88
C LEU A 617 41.90 -8.20 3.06
N PHE A 618 43.11 -8.62 3.45
CA PHE A 618 44.24 -7.71 3.68
C PHE A 618 44.72 -7.06 2.39
N ARG A 619 44.64 -7.77 1.25
CA ARG A 619 44.91 -7.27 -0.11
C ARG A 619 43.91 -6.20 -0.55
N ALA A 620 42.63 -6.44 -0.28
CA ALA A 620 41.57 -5.46 -0.55
C ALA A 620 41.79 -4.18 0.27
N VAL A 621 41.98 -4.28 1.59
CA VAL A 621 42.25 -3.10 2.43
C VAL A 621 43.58 -2.42 2.07
N ALA A 622 44.65 -3.16 1.75
CA ALA A 622 45.92 -2.60 1.28
C ALA A 622 45.79 -1.76 0.01
N THR A 623 44.92 -2.15 -0.92
CA THR A 623 44.60 -1.35 -2.11
C THR A 623 44.13 0.06 -1.73
N TRP A 624 43.23 0.18 -0.75
CA TRP A 624 42.69 1.48 -0.32
C TRP A 624 43.61 2.26 0.63
N VAL A 625 44.37 1.59 1.52
CA VAL A 625 45.19 2.26 2.55
C VAL A 625 46.66 2.44 2.18
N CYS A 626 47.19 1.66 1.23
CA CYS A 626 48.58 1.72 0.76
C CYS A 626 48.70 1.99 -0.75
N GLY A 627 47.62 1.90 -1.54
CA GLY A 627 47.67 2.03 -3.00
C GLY A 627 48.20 0.79 -3.75
N ASP A 628 48.49 -0.29 -3.03
CA ASP A 628 49.03 -1.54 -3.56
C ASP A 628 48.48 -2.73 -2.77
N GLN A 629 48.05 -3.79 -3.48
CA GLN A 629 47.56 -5.01 -2.84
C GLN A 629 48.70 -5.93 -2.35
N GLU A 630 49.92 -5.82 -2.88
CA GLU A 630 51.06 -6.62 -2.39
C GLU A 630 51.56 -6.13 -1.01
N ALA A 631 51.24 -4.90 -0.61
CA ALA A 631 51.44 -4.36 0.75
C ALA A 631 50.59 -5.06 1.84
N HIS A 632 49.81 -6.10 1.51
CA HIS A 632 48.93 -6.82 2.44
C HIS A 632 49.63 -7.35 3.71
N GLN A 633 50.95 -7.61 3.67
CA GLN A 633 51.69 -8.06 4.85
C GLN A 633 51.79 -6.98 5.93
N GLU A 634 51.99 -5.71 5.55
CA GLU A 634 52.00 -4.58 6.51
C GLU A 634 50.60 -4.36 7.11
N VAL A 635 49.56 -4.49 6.29
CA VAL A 635 48.16 -4.40 6.72
C VAL A 635 47.80 -5.53 7.70
N ARG A 636 48.18 -6.78 7.42
CA ARG A 636 48.04 -7.92 8.34
C ARG A 636 48.81 -7.70 9.64
N ARG A 637 50.06 -7.25 9.56
CA ARG A 637 50.92 -6.94 10.73
C ARG A 637 50.30 -5.86 11.62
N LYS A 638 49.78 -4.78 11.04
CA LYS A 638 49.14 -3.68 11.80
C LYS A 638 47.81 -4.13 12.43
N CYS A 639 47.02 -4.93 11.72
CA CYS A 639 45.81 -5.56 12.27
C CYS A 639 46.12 -6.45 13.49
N CYS A 640 47.10 -7.34 13.39
CA CYS A 640 47.47 -8.23 14.49
C CYS A 640 48.05 -7.46 15.68
N LYS A 641 48.79 -6.37 15.43
CA LYS A 641 49.27 -5.46 16.48
C LYS A 641 48.11 -4.79 17.23
N GLU A 642 47.11 -4.26 16.54
CA GLU A 642 45.90 -3.68 17.17
C GLU A 642 45.15 -4.71 18.05
N MET A 643 45.00 -5.95 17.56
CA MET A 643 44.36 -7.00 18.35
C MET A 643 45.19 -7.40 19.59
N ALA A 644 46.51 -7.52 19.44
CA ALA A 644 47.42 -7.85 20.54
C ALA A 644 47.57 -6.72 21.59
N GLN A 645 47.36 -5.45 21.20
CA GLN A 645 47.42 -4.31 22.12
C GLN A 645 46.12 -4.07 22.91
N ASN A 646 44.99 -4.63 22.47
CA ASN A 646 43.68 -4.43 23.09
C ASN A 646 42.96 -5.78 23.35
N PRO A 647 43.58 -6.74 24.07
CA PRO A 647 43.08 -8.12 24.18
C PRO A 647 41.64 -8.18 24.70
N ASP A 648 41.28 -7.36 25.69
CA ASP A 648 39.95 -7.33 26.32
C ASP A 648 38.81 -7.03 25.34
N LYS A 649 39.11 -6.35 24.21
CA LYS A 649 38.15 -5.97 23.17
C LYS A 649 37.88 -7.10 22.17
N TYR A 650 38.85 -7.99 21.94
CA TYR A 650 38.80 -9.00 20.87
C TYR A 650 38.70 -10.42 21.40
N SER A 651 39.42 -10.75 22.48
CA SER A 651 39.46 -12.07 23.10
C SER A 651 38.07 -12.65 23.45
N PRO A 652 37.10 -11.88 23.99
CA PRO A 652 35.76 -12.43 24.31
C PRO A 652 34.94 -12.91 23.11
N PHE A 653 35.36 -12.56 21.88
CA PHE A 653 34.65 -12.90 20.64
C PHE A 653 35.35 -13.98 19.81
N VAL A 654 36.64 -14.23 20.05
CA VAL A 654 37.41 -15.25 19.33
C VAL A 654 37.09 -16.63 19.91
N THR A 655 36.64 -17.54 19.06
CA THR A 655 36.24 -18.90 19.46
C THR A 655 37.21 -19.95 18.92
N ARG A 656 37.04 -21.20 19.36
CA ARG A 656 37.74 -22.35 18.78
C ARG A 656 37.30 -22.65 17.33
N GLY A 657 36.18 -22.10 16.86
CA GLY A 657 35.73 -22.21 15.47
C GLY A 657 36.52 -21.34 14.49
N ASP A 658 37.13 -20.25 14.99
CA ASP A 658 37.91 -19.29 14.20
C ASP A 658 39.36 -19.75 13.94
N LEU A 659 39.69 -20.97 14.39
CA LEU A 659 40.98 -21.64 14.18
C LEU A 659 40.77 -22.77 13.17
N GLU A 660 41.45 -22.70 12.01
CA GLU A 660 41.24 -23.52 10.79
C GLU A 660 41.54 -25.04 10.96
N GLY A 661 40.95 -25.73 11.95
CA GLY A 661 41.26 -27.12 12.30
C GLY A 661 42.66 -27.36 12.89
N LYS A 662 43.50 -26.33 12.93
CA LYS A 662 44.90 -26.34 13.39
C LYS A 662 45.06 -26.38 14.92
N ALA A 663 44.01 -26.05 15.67
CA ALA A 663 44.07 -25.96 17.13
C ALA A 663 43.91 -27.32 17.81
N SER A 664 44.81 -27.65 18.75
CA SER A 664 44.64 -28.82 19.62
C SER A 664 43.41 -28.64 20.52
N LEU A 665 42.64 -29.70 20.73
CA LEU A 665 41.45 -29.69 21.61
C LEU A 665 41.76 -29.34 23.07
N GLN A 666 43.04 -29.34 23.46
CA GLN A 666 43.51 -29.06 24.82
C GLN A 666 44.21 -27.69 24.97
N ASP A 667 44.31 -26.87 23.91
CA ASP A 667 44.94 -25.55 24.00
C ASP A 667 44.12 -24.59 24.90
N PRO A 668 44.71 -24.05 25.99
CA PRO A 668 44.05 -23.11 26.88
C PRO A 668 44.09 -21.65 26.39
N ASP A 669 45.02 -21.26 25.50
CA ASP A 669 45.15 -19.88 25.02
C ASP A 669 44.66 -19.74 23.57
N ILE A 670 43.34 -19.86 23.42
CA ILE A 670 42.63 -19.74 22.15
C ILE A 670 42.96 -18.39 21.46
N PHE A 671 43.11 -17.30 22.23
CA PHE A 671 43.38 -15.97 21.67
C PHE A 671 44.84 -15.78 21.23
N GLY A 672 45.81 -16.23 22.03
CA GLY A 672 47.24 -16.22 21.64
C GLY A 672 47.52 -17.09 20.42
N THR A 673 46.90 -18.27 20.34
CA THR A 673 46.96 -19.14 19.16
C THR A 673 46.27 -18.51 17.95
N PHE A 674 45.12 -17.85 18.12
CA PHE A 674 44.47 -17.07 17.04
C PHE A 674 45.33 -15.91 16.54
N LEU A 675 45.92 -15.11 17.45
CA LEU A 675 46.83 -14.02 17.09
C LEU A 675 48.09 -14.52 16.35
N THR A 676 48.58 -15.71 16.70
CA THR A 676 49.74 -16.32 16.06
C THR A 676 49.39 -16.77 14.64
N GLN A 677 48.30 -17.53 14.47
CA GLN A 677 47.84 -17.98 13.15
C GLN A 677 47.41 -16.80 12.25
N SER A 678 46.81 -15.75 12.82
CA SER A 678 46.41 -14.53 12.10
C SER A 678 47.59 -13.78 11.45
N GLN A 679 48.82 -13.99 11.93
CA GLN A 679 50.03 -13.43 11.34
C GLN A 679 50.57 -14.26 10.15
N GLU A 680 50.14 -15.51 9.99
CA GLU A 680 50.57 -16.38 8.88
C GLU A 680 50.07 -15.84 7.52
N SER A 681 50.94 -15.82 6.52
CA SER A 681 50.54 -15.52 5.15
C SER A 681 49.61 -16.62 4.63
N GLY A 682 48.39 -16.24 4.23
CA GLY A 682 47.37 -17.17 3.75
C GLY A 682 46.37 -17.64 4.81
N PHE A 683 46.50 -17.26 6.09
CA PHE A 683 45.42 -17.47 7.07
C PHE A 683 44.24 -16.52 6.79
N TRP A 684 43.02 -17.05 6.68
CA TRP A 684 41.88 -16.30 6.18
C TRP A 684 41.44 -15.19 7.15
N GLY A 685 41.16 -14.01 6.61
CA GLY A 685 40.63 -12.88 7.38
C GLY A 685 39.10 -12.92 7.47
N GLY A 686 38.56 -12.49 8.62
CA GLY A 686 37.11 -12.46 8.91
C GLY A 686 36.74 -11.31 9.85
N ASP A 687 35.54 -11.34 10.44
CA ASP A 687 34.92 -10.22 11.18
C ASP A 687 35.83 -9.57 12.24
N HIS A 688 36.57 -10.36 13.05
CA HIS A 688 37.52 -9.82 14.03
C HIS A 688 38.61 -8.93 13.39
N HIS A 689 39.06 -9.30 12.19
CA HIS A 689 40.05 -8.55 11.43
C HIS A 689 39.45 -7.30 10.79
N LEU A 690 38.18 -7.30 10.40
CA LEU A 690 37.49 -6.10 9.92
C LEU A 690 37.38 -5.04 11.02
N VAL A 691 36.93 -5.41 12.22
CA VAL A 691 36.86 -4.50 13.38
C VAL A 691 38.24 -3.96 13.75
N ALA A 692 39.26 -4.83 13.76
CA ALA A 692 40.64 -4.44 14.06
C ALA A 692 41.25 -3.54 12.98
N LEU A 693 41.02 -3.80 11.68
CA LEU A 693 41.50 -2.96 10.58
C LEU A 693 40.83 -1.57 10.60
N SER A 694 39.52 -1.53 10.86
CA SER A 694 38.78 -0.27 11.04
C SER A 694 39.43 0.60 12.13
N CYS A 695 39.72 0.02 13.29
CA CYS A 695 40.31 0.74 14.43
C CYS A 695 41.80 1.08 14.21
N ALA A 696 42.59 0.16 13.66
CA ALA A 696 44.02 0.36 13.41
C ALA A 696 44.31 1.48 12.40
N TYR A 697 43.38 1.75 11.47
CA TYR A 697 43.52 2.78 10.44
C TYR A 697 42.57 3.99 10.62
N GLN A 698 41.66 3.96 11.60
CA GLN A 698 40.60 4.98 11.79
C GLN A 698 39.76 5.18 10.52
N ILE A 699 39.23 4.07 9.98
CA ILE A 699 38.44 4.01 8.73
C ILE A 699 37.14 3.26 8.95
N ARG A 700 36.05 3.68 8.30
CA ARG A 700 34.80 2.92 8.24
C ARG A 700 34.93 1.85 7.14
N LEU A 701 34.70 0.58 7.47
CA LEU A 701 34.70 -0.52 6.50
C LEU A 701 33.27 -1.05 6.33
N VAL A 702 32.69 -0.75 5.18
CA VAL A 702 31.37 -1.23 4.77
C VAL A 702 31.57 -2.40 3.81
N VAL A 703 31.02 -3.57 4.15
CA VAL A 703 31.23 -4.82 3.40
C VAL A 703 29.92 -5.28 2.77
N LEU A 704 29.95 -5.48 1.46
CA LEU A 704 28.82 -5.98 0.69
C LEU A 704 28.81 -7.51 0.66
N SER A 705 27.83 -8.13 1.32
CA SER A 705 27.54 -9.55 1.14
C SER A 705 26.47 -9.74 0.08
N HIS A 706 26.73 -10.61 -0.91
CA HIS A 706 25.74 -10.99 -1.93
C HIS A 706 24.62 -11.88 -1.38
N GLU A 707 24.91 -12.70 -0.37
CA GLU A 707 23.98 -13.68 0.21
C GLU A 707 23.51 -13.29 1.63
N GLY A 708 24.10 -12.25 2.22
CA GLY A 708 23.80 -11.74 3.55
C GLY A 708 23.57 -10.23 3.58
N ARG A 709 23.40 -9.68 4.78
CA ARG A 709 23.25 -8.23 4.99
C ARG A 709 24.54 -7.48 4.63
N THR A 710 24.43 -6.16 4.42
CA THR A 710 25.58 -5.25 4.50
C THR A 710 26.14 -5.26 5.93
N TYR A 711 27.47 -5.27 6.08
CA TYR A 711 28.14 -5.16 7.38
C TYR A 711 28.87 -3.82 7.47
N ASP A 712 28.90 -3.25 8.67
CA ASP A 712 29.47 -1.93 8.94
C ASP A 712 30.41 -1.99 10.14
N ASN A 713 31.64 -1.52 9.95
CA ASN A 713 32.67 -1.49 10.98
C ASN A 713 33.14 -0.04 11.11
N ILE A 714 32.69 0.63 12.16
CA ILE A 714 33.04 2.01 12.50
C ILE A 714 34.16 1.98 13.56
N PRO A 715 35.21 2.82 13.45
CA PRO A 715 36.21 2.93 14.51
C PRO A 715 35.60 3.58 15.76
N GLY A 716 36.11 3.20 16.94
CA GLY A 716 35.41 3.33 18.23
C GLY A 716 34.78 4.70 18.58
N SER A 717 35.55 5.57 19.24
CA SER A 717 35.07 6.84 19.82
C SER A 717 35.47 8.09 19.02
N GLU A 718 36.12 7.91 17.86
CA GLU A 718 36.60 8.97 16.98
C GLU A 718 35.92 8.86 15.62
N GLN A 719 35.70 9.98 14.93
CA GLN A 719 35.07 9.94 13.61
C GLN A 719 36.00 9.29 12.57
N PRO A 720 35.50 8.39 11.71
CA PRO A 720 36.33 7.76 10.68
C PRO A 720 36.91 8.80 9.72
N THR A 721 38.20 8.66 9.41
CA THR A 721 38.90 9.55 8.48
C THR A 721 38.43 9.42 7.02
N ARG A 722 37.85 8.26 6.69
CA ARG A 722 37.20 7.92 5.41
C ARG A 722 36.40 6.63 5.51
N THR A 723 35.45 6.45 4.60
CA THR A 723 34.74 5.19 4.35
C THR A 723 35.40 4.43 3.19
N ILE A 724 35.48 3.10 3.32
CA ILE A 724 35.97 2.17 2.31
C ILE A 724 34.92 1.08 2.12
N PHE A 725 34.65 0.73 0.86
CA PHE A 725 33.67 -0.28 0.46
C PHE A 725 34.40 -1.54 -0.03
N LEU A 726 33.98 -2.70 0.45
CA LEU A 726 34.58 -4.02 0.17
C LEU A 726 33.54 -5.00 -0.40
#